data_AF-A0A1V4VGB7-F1
#
_entry.id   AF-A0A1V4VGB7-F1
#
_cell.length_a   1.000
_cell.length_b   1.000
_cell.length_c   1.000
_cell.angle_alpha   90.00
_cell.angle_beta   90.00
_cell.angle_gamma   90.00
#
_symmetry.space_group_name_H-M   'P 1'
#
loop_
_entity.id
_entity.type
_entity.pdbx_description
1 polymer ?
#
loop_
_entity_poly.entity_id
_entity_poly.type
_entity_poly.pdbx_seq_one_letter_code
_entity_poly.pdbx_strand_id
1 'polypeptide(L)'
;MAFDSPQDLCFYHNSHLSEYRSPFGAVPCGQGVQLRLAIGPGLGASHPPQEEQAATIAGCRCLLRVWEQGAKKEFSMAVDSTLAVGPGQVFFEAVYCAPQTPGLVWYDFEIYDGHKTYQYGNNQDLAGGEGRLWPGDYSPGYQITVFQPKYEAPGWFQQGIVYQIFMDRFCRSEVKKLDADAKRGALLHLSWEDTPFYLKDSCGTVERWTFFGGDLQGVISKLDYLEEMGVSAIYFNPIFEAASSHRYDTGDYHKIDPLIGTLEDFQKLVAEAGRRGIRIILDGVFSHTGSDSRYFNRYGHYPDLGAYQSKASPYYSWYQFEEYPDCYACWWGHDVQPNVNEMEPSYREFIFGGEHSVIQYWMAQGVKGWRLDVADELPDQFIRELRDTMQEVDGNAVLIGEVWEDASNKISYDQLREYFYGGELDGVTNYPFRKVLLEFLLGQVESKAVHSHLLQLYENYPRHNFYSALNIIGSHDTARVLTLLGEAPAEECLEDKARRYYRLPEEKRRLAVARLKLLSLIQFTFPGVPCIYYGDEAGLEGYKDPYNRGTFPWGYEDQELLGWYKRLSCLRREYAVLSEGDLQFLALEPDLLGFVRTLGNESITVIVHRHRGKNKTVVLTEELLGLVPGAPIPENILELLTGQVLRRPSGRPHAAISVELPALQAVVIYCKQAPSNSLPGQTLDRSAGILLHPSCLPSKWGIGDLGQEAYAFVDFLAQAGQSLWQVLPLNPVDNQGSPYLSESAFACYPLLISLEMLQDQGLLTEAELTLKAPSTAAKEKLLRKAYANFKRLQEKQDYNDFLVSEQYWLEDYCLYKALKKKHKGLPWQQWEPALAARDKKALVKARRVMAVEINYQRFLQYIFHRQWLNLKSYANRRGIRIIGDLPIYVAADSCNTWAYRHYFKMDENGAQLAQAGVPPDHFSATGQLWGNPIYDWGALGTADYSWWKERLRRVFRLYDTVRLDHFRGFEAFWEVEPSDVTAENGRWLKGPGKRLFEALVEEFDQLPVIAEDLGVITPEVENLMHIFQFPGMQVLQFTTEEPLDPDQRKSPCVYYTGTHDNDTLLGWVKAEFIANGVRMSEGELSEYCRDLIETVYESDAAWVIVPLQDVLGLGSEARINTPGTSGGNWQWMMPPGCLSRELQTWLARLAGKHMRSK
;
A
#
# COMPACT_ATOMS: atom_id res chain seq x y z
N MET A 1 -38.09 30.94 -7.18
CA MET A 1 -38.29 32.25 -7.84
C MET A 1 -37.14 33.13 -7.39
N ALA A 2 -36.29 33.55 -8.31
CA ALA A 2 -35.20 34.47 -8.04
C ALA A 2 -35.79 35.83 -7.68
N PHE A 3 -35.40 36.38 -6.54
CA PHE A 3 -35.74 37.75 -6.17
C PHE A 3 -34.63 38.64 -6.72
N ASP A 4 -34.86 39.19 -7.91
CA ASP A 4 -33.97 40.20 -8.47
C ASP A 4 -33.95 41.42 -7.55
N SER A 5 -32.75 41.91 -7.23
CA SER A 5 -32.63 43.24 -6.62
C SER A 5 -33.15 44.26 -7.64
N PRO A 6 -33.85 45.32 -7.21
CA PRO A 6 -34.41 46.32 -8.12
C PRO A 6 -33.34 47.14 -8.89
N GLN A 7 -32.05 46.80 -8.77
CA GLN A 7 -30.90 47.51 -9.37
C GLN A 7 -29.89 46.58 -10.10
N ASP A 8 -30.26 45.34 -10.46
CA ASP A 8 -29.39 44.36 -11.15
C ASP A 8 -28.09 43.97 -10.39
N LEU A 9 -28.00 44.27 -9.09
CA LEU A 9 -26.88 43.85 -8.23
C LEU A 9 -27.08 42.41 -7.75
N CYS A 10 -26.03 41.59 -7.87
CA CYS A 10 -25.95 40.25 -7.33
C CYS A 10 -25.03 40.23 -6.09
N PHE A 11 -25.21 39.23 -5.21
CA PHE A 11 -24.37 38.99 -4.04
C PHE A 11 -23.88 37.55 -4.06
N TYR A 12 -22.61 37.32 -3.76
CA TYR A 12 -22.02 35.98 -3.84
C TYR A 12 -21.01 35.73 -2.71
N HIS A 13 -21.24 34.64 -1.97
CA HIS A 13 -20.27 34.05 -1.06
C HIS A 13 -20.35 32.53 -1.19
N ASN A 14 -19.20 31.87 -1.19
CA ASN A 14 -19.11 30.42 -1.21
C ASN A 14 -18.09 29.94 -0.19
N SER A 15 -18.56 29.38 0.93
CA SER A 15 -17.67 28.99 2.04
C SER A 15 -16.68 27.86 1.67
N HIS A 16 -16.97 27.11 0.61
CA HIS A 16 -16.10 26.06 0.06
C HIS A 16 -14.96 26.57 -0.83
N LEU A 17 -14.91 27.88 -1.11
CA LEU A 17 -13.86 28.49 -1.92
C LEU A 17 -12.93 29.33 -1.03
N SER A 18 -11.62 29.07 -1.11
CA SER A 18 -10.60 29.76 -0.32
C SER A 18 -10.54 31.28 -0.56
N GLU A 19 -11.07 31.73 -1.70
CA GLU A 19 -11.21 33.16 -2.02
C GLU A 19 -12.20 33.88 -1.10
N TYR A 20 -13.23 33.18 -0.62
CA TYR A 20 -14.31 33.73 0.21
C TYR A 20 -14.17 33.39 1.70
N ARG A 21 -13.47 32.29 2.03
CA ARG A 21 -13.18 31.86 3.40
C ARG A 21 -11.74 31.34 3.48
N SER A 22 -10.89 32.03 4.24
CA SER A 22 -9.48 31.63 4.42
C SER A 22 -9.02 31.78 5.88
N PRO A 23 -8.49 30.72 6.53
CA PRO A 23 -8.34 29.36 6.01
C PRO A 23 -9.71 28.67 5.80
N PHE A 24 -9.73 27.69 4.89
CA PHE A 24 -10.90 26.84 4.70
C PHE A 24 -11.01 25.81 5.84
N GLY A 25 -12.24 25.52 6.29
CA GLY A 25 -12.53 24.51 7.30
C GLY A 25 -12.51 24.99 8.75
N ALA A 26 -12.47 24.04 9.69
CA ALA A 26 -12.35 24.29 11.13
C ALA A 26 -11.00 24.93 11.48
N VAL A 27 -10.96 25.73 12.56
CA VAL A 27 -9.78 26.55 12.91
C VAL A 27 -9.40 26.41 14.40
N PRO A 28 -8.09 26.41 14.74
CA PRO A 28 -7.66 26.54 16.13
C PRO A 28 -8.13 27.84 16.80
N CYS A 29 -8.23 27.77 18.13
CA CYS A 29 -8.51 28.92 19.00
C CYS A 29 -7.58 30.11 18.70
N GLY A 30 -8.15 31.31 18.60
CA GLY A 30 -7.41 32.54 18.31
C GLY A 30 -6.96 32.74 16.86
N GLN A 31 -7.27 31.82 15.95
CA GLN A 31 -6.92 31.99 14.53
C GLN A 31 -7.79 33.05 13.85
N GLY A 32 -7.17 33.88 13.01
CA GLY A 32 -7.89 34.80 12.12
C GLY A 32 -8.50 34.08 10.92
N VAL A 33 -9.77 34.35 10.64
CA VAL A 33 -10.53 33.87 9.49
C VAL A 33 -10.95 35.07 8.65
N GLN A 34 -10.42 35.15 7.43
CA GLN A 34 -10.84 36.11 6.44
C GLN A 34 -12.13 35.62 5.78
N LEU A 35 -13.16 36.45 5.83
CA LEU A 35 -14.46 36.20 5.23
C LEU A 35 -14.75 37.30 4.23
N ARG A 36 -15.12 36.92 3.01
CA ARG A 36 -15.42 37.87 1.93
C ARG A 36 -16.80 37.66 1.33
N LEU A 37 -17.41 38.73 0.84
CA LEU A 37 -18.63 38.73 0.05
C LEU A 37 -18.41 39.57 -1.21
N ALA A 38 -18.69 39.01 -2.39
CA ALA A 38 -18.63 39.73 -3.64
C ALA A 38 -19.97 40.42 -3.95
N ILE A 39 -19.91 41.67 -4.42
CA ILE A 39 -21.06 42.44 -4.91
C ILE A 39 -20.74 42.98 -6.31
N GLY A 40 -21.67 42.81 -7.24
CA GLY A 40 -21.60 43.43 -8.56
C GLY A 40 -22.66 42.93 -9.54
N PRO A 41 -22.76 43.56 -10.73
CA PRO A 41 -23.71 43.17 -11.76
C PRO A 41 -23.31 41.81 -12.36
N GLY A 42 -24.29 40.92 -12.53
CA GLY A 42 -24.11 39.67 -13.27
C GLY A 42 -23.14 38.66 -12.65
N LEU A 43 -23.05 38.58 -11.31
CA LEU A 43 -22.35 37.45 -10.66
C LEU A 43 -23.03 36.13 -11.08
N GLY A 44 -22.42 35.43 -12.05
CA GLY A 44 -22.94 34.20 -12.65
C GLY A 44 -23.48 34.30 -14.09
N ALA A 45 -23.41 35.45 -14.78
CA ALA A 45 -23.88 35.61 -16.17
C ALA A 45 -22.80 36.20 -17.12
N SER A 46 -22.73 35.68 -18.36
CA SER A 46 -21.71 35.95 -19.37
C SER A 46 -21.89 37.24 -20.19
N HIS A 47 -22.26 38.37 -19.57
CA HIS A 47 -22.34 39.67 -20.26
C HIS A 47 -21.67 40.81 -19.47
N PRO A 48 -20.94 41.73 -20.15
CA PRO A 48 -20.20 42.81 -19.48
C PRO A 48 -21.14 43.95 -19.02
N PRO A 49 -20.80 44.67 -17.92
CA PRO A 49 -21.64 45.74 -17.37
C PRO A 49 -21.56 47.08 -18.12
N GLN A 50 -22.58 47.92 -17.94
CA GLN A 50 -22.66 49.30 -18.47
C GLN A 50 -22.17 50.33 -17.42
N GLU A 51 -21.59 51.45 -17.89
CA GLU A 51 -20.86 52.46 -17.09
C GLU A 51 -21.67 53.15 -15.96
N GLU A 52 -23.01 53.06 -15.93
CA GLU A 52 -23.86 53.66 -14.87
C GLU A 52 -23.91 52.87 -13.55
N GLN A 53 -23.43 51.60 -13.51
CA GLN A 53 -23.58 50.72 -12.34
C GLN A 53 -22.48 50.86 -11.26
N ALA A 54 -21.36 51.52 -11.57
CA ALA A 54 -20.22 51.68 -10.65
C ALA A 54 -20.50 52.66 -9.49
N ALA A 55 -21.42 53.61 -9.66
CA ALA A 55 -21.79 54.59 -8.62
C ALA A 55 -22.65 53.98 -7.50
N THR A 56 -23.42 52.93 -7.81
CA THR A 56 -24.33 52.25 -6.88
C THR A 56 -23.59 51.37 -5.87
N ILE A 57 -22.49 50.73 -6.29
CA ILE A 57 -21.66 49.87 -5.43
C ILE A 57 -20.96 50.71 -4.35
N ALA A 58 -20.60 51.97 -4.63
CA ALA A 58 -19.99 52.88 -3.66
C ALA A 58 -20.92 53.26 -2.48
N GLY A 59 -22.24 53.06 -2.61
CA GLY A 59 -23.23 53.26 -1.54
C GLY A 59 -23.51 52.01 -0.69
N CYS A 60 -23.01 50.84 -1.10
CA CYS A 60 -23.28 49.58 -0.41
C CYS A 60 -22.49 49.48 0.91
N ARG A 61 -23.13 48.92 1.93
CA ARG A 61 -22.50 48.56 3.21
C ARG A 61 -22.77 47.09 3.50
N CYS A 62 -21.74 46.36 3.92
CA CYS A 62 -21.87 44.98 4.35
C CYS A 62 -21.42 44.83 5.80
N LEU A 63 -22.25 44.15 6.60
CA LEU A 63 -21.94 43.73 7.95
C LEU A 63 -21.78 42.22 7.96
N LEU A 64 -20.66 41.75 8.48
CA LEU A 64 -20.49 40.37 8.89
C LEU A 64 -21.12 40.23 10.28
N ARG A 65 -22.08 39.30 10.42
CA ARG A 65 -22.70 39.01 11.71
C ARG A 65 -22.25 37.64 12.17
N VAL A 66 -21.82 37.55 13.42
CA VAL A 66 -21.22 36.36 14.00
C VAL A 66 -21.92 36.02 15.30
N TRP A 67 -22.31 34.77 15.48
CA TRP A 67 -22.87 34.23 16.72
C TRP A 67 -21.85 33.30 17.35
N GLU A 68 -21.44 33.65 18.56
CA GLU A 68 -20.44 32.93 19.36
C GLU A 68 -21.00 32.83 20.78
N GLN A 69 -21.10 31.61 21.32
CA GLN A 69 -21.65 31.36 22.68
C GLN A 69 -23.03 32.02 22.92
N GLY A 70 -23.87 32.06 21.87
CA GLY A 70 -25.20 32.68 21.93
C GLY A 70 -25.21 34.22 21.86
N ALA A 71 -24.05 34.87 21.80
CA ALA A 71 -23.94 36.32 21.64
C ALA A 71 -23.72 36.70 20.16
N LYS A 72 -24.49 37.68 19.68
CA LYS A 72 -24.31 38.27 18.34
C LYS A 72 -23.25 39.38 18.38
N LYS A 73 -22.27 39.31 17.49
CA LYS A 73 -21.25 40.32 17.22
C LYS A 73 -21.37 40.77 15.76
N GLU A 74 -21.15 42.06 15.49
CA GLU A 74 -21.28 42.63 14.15
C GLU A 74 -19.97 43.34 13.78
N PHE A 75 -19.49 43.09 12.56
CA PHE A 75 -18.24 43.64 12.04
C PHE A 75 -18.54 44.35 10.73
N SER A 76 -18.14 45.62 10.64
CA SER A 76 -18.18 46.34 9.36
C SER A 76 -17.14 45.74 8.42
N MET A 77 -17.58 45.35 7.22
CA MET A 77 -16.67 44.84 6.20
C MET A 77 -16.07 46.02 5.41
N ALA A 78 -14.77 45.93 5.12
CA ALA A 78 -14.05 46.91 4.31
C ALA A 78 -14.09 46.49 2.84
N VAL A 79 -14.08 47.47 1.93
CA VAL A 79 -13.91 47.20 0.50
C VAL A 79 -12.45 46.84 0.24
N ASP A 80 -12.20 45.66 -0.31
CA ASP A 80 -10.88 45.29 -0.82
C ASP A 80 -10.70 45.88 -2.22
N SER A 81 -9.92 46.96 -2.32
CA SER A 81 -9.62 47.62 -3.59
C SER A 81 -8.56 46.90 -4.44
N THR A 82 -8.00 45.78 -3.96
CA THR A 82 -6.89 45.07 -4.61
C THR A 82 -7.31 43.82 -5.39
N LEU A 83 -8.52 43.28 -5.13
CA LEU A 83 -9.10 42.13 -5.81
C LEU A 83 -10.35 42.56 -6.60
N ALA A 84 -10.28 42.52 -7.93
CA ALA A 84 -11.45 42.69 -8.79
C ALA A 84 -11.79 41.34 -9.43
N VAL A 85 -12.99 40.81 -9.18
CA VAL A 85 -13.51 39.56 -9.77
C VAL A 85 -13.84 39.73 -11.27
N GLY A 86 -13.86 40.99 -11.74
CA GLY A 86 -14.08 41.38 -13.12
C GLY A 86 -14.30 42.89 -13.21
N PRO A 87 -14.50 43.46 -14.43
CA PRO A 87 -14.87 44.87 -14.56
C PRO A 87 -16.22 45.12 -13.86
N GLY A 88 -16.23 45.90 -12.78
CA GLY A 88 -17.46 46.32 -12.07
C GLY A 88 -17.84 45.51 -10.82
N GLN A 89 -16.99 44.60 -10.31
CA GLN A 89 -17.25 43.81 -9.10
C GLN A 89 -16.31 44.20 -7.95
N VAL A 90 -16.80 44.15 -6.71
CA VAL A 90 -16.06 44.54 -5.49
C VAL A 90 -16.20 43.48 -4.40
N PHE A 91 -15.10 43.15 -3.74
CA PHE A 91 -15.12 42.34 -2.52
C PHE A 91 -15.27 43.21 -1.28
N PHE A 92 -16.20 42.81 -0.41
CA PHE A 92 -16.23 43.23 0.99
C PHE A 92 -15.52 42.16 1.81
N GLU A 93 -14.61 42.57 2.70
CA GLU A 93 -13.88 41.65 3.56
C GLU A 93 -13.91 42.05 5.03
N ALA A 94 -13.86 41.05 5.90
CA ALA A 94 -13.57 41.21 7.31
C ALA A 94 -12.69 40.04 7.78
N VAL A 95 -11.79 40.33 8.72
CA VAL A 95 -11.01 39.30 9.42
C VAL A 95 -11.62 39.11 10.81
N TYR A 96 -12.28 37.97 11.00
CA TYR A 96 -12.80 37.55 12.29
C TYR A 96 -11.72 36.78 13.06
N CYS A 97 -11.46 37.13 14.31
CA CYS A 97 -10.55 36.37 15.18
C CYS A 97 -11.37 35.36 15.98
N ALA A 98 -11.09 34.07 15.80
CA ALA A 98 -11.75 33.00 16.52
C ALA A 98 -11.56 33.14 18.06
N PRO A 99 -12.53 32.70 18.87
CA PRO A 99 -12.43 32.72 20.32
C PRO A 99 -11.19 31.98 20.84
N GLN A 100 -10.77 32.34 22.06
CA GLN A 100 -9.71 31.63 22.80
C GLN A 100 -10.20 30.35 23.46
N THR A 101 -11.49 30.06 23.37
CA THR A 101 -12.13 28.85 23.87
C THR A 101 -12.74 28.10 22.70
N PRO A 102 -12.66 26.75 22.68
CA PRO A 102 -13.29 25.96 21.63
C PRO A 102 -14.81 26.12 21.67
N GLY A 103 -15.46 25.91 20.53
CA GLY A 103 -16.88 26.15 20.37
C GLY A 103 -17.32 26.22 18.92
N LEU A 104 -18.64 26.26 18.70
CA LEU A 104 -19.21 26.60 17.41
C LEU A 104 -19.42 28.10 17.25
N VAL A 105 -19.00 28.59 16.10
CA VAL A 105 -19.24 29.94 15.63
C VAL A 105 -20.11 29.87 14.38
N TRP A 106 -21.13 30.70 14.30
CA TRP A 106 -21.98 30.82 13.12
C TRP A 106 -21.83 32.22 12.51
N TYR A 107 -21.77 32.35 11.19
CA TYR A 107 -21.72 33.66 10.55
C TYR A 107 -22.65 33.79 9.36
N ASP A 108 -23.12 35.00 9.11
CA ASP A 108 -23.83 35.39 7.89
C ASP A 108 -23.56 36.86 7.54
N PHE A 109 -24.23 37.37 6.50
CA PHE A 109 -24.03 38.72 5.98
C PHE A 109 -25.33 39.50 5.95
N GLU A 110 -25.25 40.74 6.42
CA GLU A 110 -26.29 41.75 6.23
C GLU A 110 -25.78 42.81 5.25
N ILE A 111 -26.56 43.08 4.21
CA ILE A 111 -26.14 43.92 3.08
C ILE A 111 -27.15 45.05 2.92
N TYR A 112 -26.68 46.28 2.93
CA TYR A 112 -27.49 47.47 2.65
C TYR A 112 -27.02 48.10 1.35
N ASP A 113 -27.90 48.16 0.35
CA ASP A 113 -27.60 48.69 -0.99
C ASP A 113 -27.83 50.21 -1.14
N GLY A 114 -28.23 50.90 -0.06
CA GLY A 114 -28.64 52.31 -0.08
C GLY A 114 -30.16 52.51 -0.07
N HIS A 115 -30.94 51.45 -0.31
CA HIS A 115 -32.41 51.48 -0.31
C HIS A 115 -33.03 50.42 0.61
N LYS A 116 -32.49 49.20 0.60
CA LYS A 116 -33.02 48.03 1.30
C LYS A 116 -31.90 47.23 1.95
N THR A 117 -32.25 46.58 3.06
CA THR A 117 -31.38 45.59 3.73
C THR A 117 -31.73 44.18 3.25
N TYR A 118 -30.70 43.39 2.97
CA TYR A 118 -30.75 42.01 2.53
C TYR A 118 -30.02 41.11 3.52
N GLN A 119 -30.55 39.92 3.72
CA GLN A 119 -29.92 38.87 4.53
C GLN A 119 -29.37 37.80 3.60
N TYR A 120 -28.06 37.54 3.69
CA TYR A 120 -27.37 36.56 2.87
C TYR A 120 -26.66 35.56 3.78
N GLY A 121 -26.96 34.28 3.62
CA GLY A 121 -26.41 33.24 4.47
C GLY A 121 -26.35 31.90 3.75
N ASN A 122 -26.23 30.85 4.56
CA ASN A 122 -26.08 29.47 4.13
C ASN A 122 -27.24 29.02 3.23
N ASN A 123 -26.99 27.97 2.45
CA ASN A 123 -27.95 27.41 1.51
C ASN A 123 -29.13 26.74 2.23
N GLN A 124 -30.14 26.34 1.46
CA GLN A 124 -31.36 25.73 2.01
C GLN A 124 -31.13 24.34 2.64
N ASP A 125 -30.09 23.64 2.20
CA ASP A 125 -29.69 22.33 2.70
C ASP A 125 -28.75 22.43 3.92
N LEU A 126 -28.41 23.66 4.34
CA LEU A 126 -27.48 23.99 5.43
C LEU A 126 -26.08 23.38 5.25
N ALA A 127 -25.71 23.07 3.99
CA ALA A 127 -24.51 22.32 3.65
C ALA A 127 -23.24 23.17 3.47
N GLY A 128 -23.29 24.48 3.79
CA GLY A 128 -22.19 25.40 3.50
C GLY A 128 -22.16 25.80 2.02
N GLY A 129 -20.98 26.04 1.47
CA GLY A 129 -20.78 26.35 0.06
C GLY A 129 -21.47 27.64 -0.40
N GLU A 130 -22.02 27.63 -1.61
CA GLU A 130 -22.67 28.79 -2.23
C GLU A 130 -23.92 29.22 -1.45
N GLY A 131 -23.94 30.47 -1.02
CA GLY A 131 -25.03 31.04 -0.25
C GLY A 131 -26.22 31.54 -1.06
N ARG A 132 -27.18 32.09 -0.34
CA ARG A 132 -28.36 32.71 -0.94
C ARG A 132 -28.93 33.83 -0.10
N LEU A 133 -29.75 34.64 -0.76
CA LEU A 133 -30.63 35.60 -0.10
C LEU A 133 -31.79 34.90 0.62
N TRP A 134 -32.10 35.41 1.82
CA TRP A 134 -33.20 34.96 2.66
C TRP A 134 -34.24 36.07 2.88
N PRO A 135 -35.54 35.74 2.94
CA PRO A 135 -36.59 36.70 3.25
C PRO A 135 -36.64 37.02 4.74
N GLY A 136 -36.89 38.28 5.09
CA GLY A 136 -37.02 38.74 6.48
C GLY A 136 -35.68 39.11 7.12
N ASP A 137 -35.63 39.10 8.46
CA ASP A 137 -34.47 39.53 9.25
C ASP A 137 -33.55 38.36 9.67
N TYR A 138 -33.83 37.14 9.18
CA TYR A 138 -33.11 35.92 9.52
C TYR A 138 -32.53 35.24 8.29
N SER A 139 -31.27 34.83 8.39
CA SER A 139 -30.61 33.92 7.46
C SER A 139 -29.90 32.82 8.27
N PRO A 140 -29.91 31.55 7.83
CA PRO A 140 -29.09 30.51 8.42
C PRO A 140 -27.60 30.84 8.26
N GLY A 141 -26.83 30.64 9.33
CA GLY A 141 -25.39 30.90 9.33
C GLY A 141 -24.57 29.76 8.74
N TYR A 142 -23.35 30.09 8.32
CA TYR A 142 -22.26 29.17 8.03
C TYR A 142 -21.54 28.79 9.32
N GLN A 143 -21.12 27.52 9.43
CA GLN A 143 -20.43 27.02 10.61
C GLN A 143 -18.92 27.24 10.53
N ILE A 144 -18.32 27.63 11.66
CA ILE A 144 -16.90 27.53 11.94
C ILE A 144 -16.74 26.75 13.24
N THR A 145 -16.18 25.55 13.16
CA THR A 145 -15.76 24.79 14.34
C THR A 145 -14.43 25.35 14.82
N VAL A 146 -14.42 25.86 16.05
CA VAL A 146 -13.22 26.35 16.72
C VAL A 146 -12.75 25.30 17.70
N PHE A 147 -11.52 24.82 17.53
CA PHE A 147 -10.98 23.72 18.33
C PHE A 147 -9.66 24.09 19.01
N GLN A 148 -9.29 23.34 20.05
CA GLN A 148 -8.02 23.46 20.74
C GLN A 148 -7.18 22.23 20.40
N PRO A 149 -6.13 22.33 19.56
CA PRO A 149 -5.27 21.19 19.27
C PRO A 149 -4.65 20.64 20.58
N LYS A 150 -5.01 19.42 20.95
CA LYS A 150 -4.50 18.74 22.16
C LYS A 150 -3.85 17.41 21.82
N TYR A 151 -4.56 16.57 21.06
CA TYR A 151 -4.09 15.26 20.61
C TYR A 151 -4.29 15.10 19.11
N GLU A 152 -3.49 14.24 18.50
CA GLU A 152 -3.67 13.80 17.12
C GLU A 152 -3.75 12.28 17.08
N ALA A 153 -4.57 11.74 16.18
CA ALA A 153 -4.66 10.30 16.01
C ALA A 153 -3.33 9.74 15.47
N PRO A 154 -2.93 8.53 15.89
CA PRO A 154 -1.64 7.97 15.51
C PRO A 154 -1.61 7.58 14.01
N GLY A 155 -0.44 7.71 13.38
CA GLY A 155 -0.29 7.43 11.95
C GLY A 155 -0.67 6.00 11.53
N TRP A 156 -0.47 5.00 12.42
CA TRP A 156 -0.88 3.61 12.15
C TRP A 156 -2.39 3.48 11.94
N PHE A 157 -3.19 4.38 12.53
CA PHE A 157 -4.64 4.39 12.40
C PHE A 157 -5.05 5.21 11.17
N GLN A 158 -4.59 6.46 11.04
CA GLN A 158 -4.96 7.36 9.93
C GLN A 158 -4.58 6.81 8.55
N GLN A 159 -3.39 6.23 8.43
CA GLN A 159 -2.90 5.61 7.19
C GLN A 159 -3.40 4.16 7.03
N GLY A 160 -4.01 3.62 8.08
CA GLY A 160 -4.36 2.21 8.21
C GLY A 160 -5.65 1.80 7.51
N ILE A 161 -5.98 0.53 7.71
CA ILE A 161 -7.24 -0.13 7.35
C ILE A 161 -7.73 -0.87 8.60
N VAL A 162 -8.98 -0.64 8.98
CA VAL A 162 -9.65 -1.28 10.11
C VAL A 162 -10.52 -2.42 9.61
N TYR A 163 -10.54 -3.53 10.33
CA TYR A 163 -11.41 -4.66 10.06
C TYR A 163 -12.28 -4.94 11.29
N GLN A 164 -13.60 -4.77 11.14
CA GLN A 164 -14.57 -4.98 12.21
C GLN A 164 -14.99 -6.45 12.28
N ILE A 165 -14.79 -7.07 13.45
CA ILE A 165 -15.12 -8.47 13.73
C ILE A 165 -16.25 -8.56 14.76
N PHE A 166 -17.33 -9.24 14.38
CA PHE A 166 -18.32 -9.75 15.31
C PHE A 166 -17.90 -11.17 15.75
N MET A 167 -17.39 -11.29 16.98
CA MET A 167 -16.64 -12.46 17.45
C MET A 167 -17.34 -13.80 17.20
N ASP A 168 -18.60 -13.93 17.62
CA ASP A 168 -19.37 -15.18 17.54
C ASP A 168 -19.56 -15.71 16.10
N ARG A 169 -19.34 -14.86 15.09
CA ARG A 169 -19.72 -15.09 13.70
C ARG A 169 -18.56 -15.12 12.72
N PHE A 170 -17.35 -14.79 13.16
CA PHE A 170 -16.21 -14.70 12.26
C PHE A 170 -15.54 -16.04 12.03
N CYS A 171 -15.04 -16.71 13.06
CA CYS A 171 -14.41 -18.04 12.89
C CYS A 171 -14.48 -18.80 14.21
N ARG A 172 -14.87 -20.08 14.18
CA ARG A 172 -14.84 -20.98 15.35
C ARG A 172 -13.67 -21.94 15.24
N SER A 173 -12.88 -22.05 16.31
CA SER A 173 -11.80 -23.03 16.39
C SER A 173 -12.32 -24.47 16.46
N GLU A 174 -13.38 -24.70 17.23
CA GLU A 174 -14.07 -25.97 17.38
C GLU A 174 -15.54 -25.79 17.80
N VAL A 175 -16.33 -26.86 17.74
CA VAL A 175 -17.70 -26.86 18.27
C VAL A 175 -17.65 -27.10 19.78
N LYS A 176 -17.70 -26.02 20.56
CA LYS A 176 -17.66 -26.07 22.03
C LYS A 176 -18.90 -26.76 22.60
N LYS A 177 -18.74 -27.44 23.73
CA LYS A 177 -19.88 -27.81 24.58
C LYS A 177 -20.26 -26.60 25.42
N LEU A 178 -21.52 -26.18 25.33
CA LEU A 178 -22.07 -25.20 26.28
C LEU A 178 -22.01 -25.81 27.68
N ASP A 179 -21.24 -25.18 28.57
CA ASP A 179 -21.36 -25.45 29.98
C ASP A 179 -22.77 -25.03 30.43
N ALA A 180 -23.50 -25.95 31.05
CA ALA A 180 -24.88 -25.72 31.50
C ALA A 180 -24.96 -24.57 32.52
N ASP A 181 -23.87 -24.31 33.23
CA ASP A 181 -23.78 -23.27 34.26
C ASP A 181 -23.31 -21.91 33.70
N ALA A 182 -22.56 -21.88 32.59
CA ALA A 182 -21.98 -20.62 32.08
C ALA A 182 -22.95 -19.75 31.27
N LYS A 183 -23.88 -20.36 30.51
CA LYS A 183 -24.81 -19.66 29.60
C LYS A 183 -26.18 -20.34 29.60
N ARG A 184 -26.85 -20.32 30.76
CA ARG A 184 -28.14 -21.00 30.96
C ARG A 184 -29.20 -20.47 29.98
N GLY A 185 -29.79 -21.37 29.18
CA GLY A 185 -30.83 -21.01 28.21
C GLY A 185 -30.31 -20.59 26.82
N ALA A 186 -28.99 -20.49 26.62
CA ALA A 186 -28.40 -20.23 25.31
C ALA A 186 -28.58 -21.40 24.33
N LEU A 187 -28.69 -21.10 23.03
CA LEU A 187 -28.75 -22.08 21.96
C LEU A 187 -27.50 -21.97 21.08
N LEU A 188 -26.69 -23.02 21.02
CA LEU A 188 -25.53 -23.11 20.13
C LEU A 188 -25.91 -23.82 18.82
N HIS A 189 -25.63 -23.16 17.70
CA HIS A 189 -25.76 -23.71 16.37
C HIS A 189 -24.63 -24.71 16.08
N LEU A 190 -25.01 -25.94 15.71
CA LEU A 190 -24.03 -26.95 15.26
C LEU A 190 -23.53 -26.64 13.85
N SER A 191 -24.43 -26.23 12.94
CA SER A 191 -24.08 -25.85 11.59
C SER A 191 -23.58 -24.41 11.56
N TRP A 192 -22.42 -24.18 10.93
CA TRP A 192 -21.90 -22.83 10.73
C TRP A 192 -22.70 -22.05 9.68
N GLU A 193 -23.39 -22.75 8.77
CA GLU A 193 -24.13 -22.16 7.65
C GLU A 193 -25.56 -21.71 8.01
N ASP A 194 -25.99 -21.95 9.26
CA ASP A 194 -27.31 -21.53 9.71
C ASP A 194 -27.47 -20.00 9.67
N THR A 195 -28.67 -19.53 9.36
CA THR A 195 -28.98 -18.09 9.46
C THR A 195 -29.31 -17.70 10.90
N PRO A 196 -28.72 -16.61 11.44
CA PRO A 196 -29.08 -16.07 12.76
C PRO A 196 -30.57 -15.88 12.97
N PHE A 197 -31.02 -16.10 14.20
CA PHE A 197 -32.33 -15.67 14.69
C PHE A 197 -32.31 -15.55 16.21
N TYR A 198 -33.26 -14.80 16.79
CA TYR A 198 -33.50 -14.78 18.23
C TYR A 198 -34.80 -15.51 18.56
N LEU A 199 -34.83 -16.27 19.65
CA LEU A 199 -36.07 -16.83 20.18
C LEU A 199 -36.73 -15.78 21.05
N LYS A 200 -37.88 -15.29 20.60
CA LYS A 200 -38.64 -14.23 21.28
C LYS A 200 -39.91 -14.79 21.89
N ASP A 201 -40.31 -14.23 23.03
CA ASP A 201 -41.59 -14.53 23.67
C ASP A 201 -42.77 -13.84 22.96
N SER A 202 -43.99 -13.99 23.50
CA SER A 202 -45.20 -13.39 22.96
C SER A 202 -45.22 -11.85 23.00
N CYS A 203 -44.35 -11.24 23.81
CA CYS A 203 -44.20 -9.80 23.96
C CYS A 203 -43.08 -9.24 23.06
N GLY A 204 -42.33 -10.10 22.36
CA GLY A 204 -41.24 -9.72 21.48
C GLY A 204 -39.88 -9.60 22.18
N THR A 205 -39.81 -9.91 23.48
CA THR A 205 -38.57 -9.93 24.26
C THR A 205 -37.77 -11.18 23.92
N VAL A 206 -36.44 -11.05 23.82
CA VAL A 206 -35.57 -12.20 23.55
C VAL A 206 -35.54 -13.11 24.79
N GLU A 207 -36.13 -14.29 24.68
CA GLU A 207 -36.12 -15.31 25.74
C GLU A 207 -34.81 -16.09 25.72
N ARG A 208 -34.26 -16.36 24.52
CA ARG A 208 -33.02 -17.14 24.36
C ARG A 208 -32.15 -16.60 23.24
N TRP A 209 -30.90 -16.32 23.59
CA TRP A 209 -29.86 -15.91 22.65
C TRP A 209 -29.28 -17.11 21.89
N THR A 210 -28.94 -16.88 20.63
CA THR A 210 -28.33 -17.89 19.74
C THR A 210 -26.87 -17.57 19.46
N PHE A 211 -26.04 -18.61 19.48
CA PHE A 211 -24.59 -18.55 19.34
C PHE A 211 -24.12 -19.49 18.24
N PHE A 212 -23.01 -19.15 17.59
CA PHE A 212 -22.36 -19.99 16.57
C PHE A 212 -20.99 -20.50 17.01
N GLY A 213 -20.42 -19.89 18.05
CA GLY A 213 -19.21 -20.35 18.73
C GLY A 213 -17.92 -19.77 18.15
N GLY A 214 -17.98 -18.66 17.42
CA GLY A 214 -16.78 -17.94 17.01
C GLY A 214 -15.97 -17.45 18.22
N ASP A 215 -14.64 -17.55 18.13
CA ASP A 215 -13.75 -17.40 19.28
C ASP A 215 -12.36 -16.83 18.94
N LEU A 216 -11.60 -16.48 19.99
CA LEU A 216 -10.28 -15.84 19.87
C LEU A 216 -9.26 -16.72 19.14
N GLN A 217 -9.28 -18.05 19.37
CA GLN A 217 -8.42 -18.99 18.65
C GLN A 217 -8.79 -19.08 17.16
N GLY A 218 -10.08 -19.02 16.82
CA GLY A 218 -10.55 -18.87 15.45
C GLY A 218 -9.98 -17.62 14.78
N VAL A 219 -10.00 -16.46 15.45
CA VAL A 219 -9.38 -15.23 14.93
C VAL A 219 -7.87 -15.39 14.75
N ILE A 220 -7.16 -15.96 15.74
CA ILE A 220 -5.71 -16.21 15.66
C ILE A 220 -5.38 -17.04 14.41
N SER A 221 -6.17 -18.08 14.11
CA SER A 221 -5.98 -18.93 12.93
C SER A 221 -6.17 -18.20 11.59
N LYS A 222 -6.73 -16.98 11.61
CA LYS A 222 -7.06 -16.16 10.44
C LYS A 222 -6.29 -14.84 10.39
N LEU A 223 -5.29 -14.64 11.26
CA LEU A 223 -4.46 -13.43 11.21
C LEU A 223 -3.70 -13.29 9.88
N ASP A 224 -3.27 -14.39 9.28
CA ASP A 224 -2.64 -14.39 7.95
C ASP A 224 -3.59 -13.87 6.86
N TYR A 225 -4.87 -14.26 6.92
CA TYR A 225 -5.89 -13.74 6.02
C TYR A 225 -6.05 -12.21 6.17
N LEU A 226 -6.04 -11.71 7.40
CA LEU A 226 -6.15 -10.27 7.68
C LEU A 226 -4.90 -9.49 7.26
N GLU A 227 -3.71 -10.07 7.42
CA GLU A 227 -2.45 -9.51 6.94
C GLU A 227 -2.42 -9.42 5.40
N GLU A 228 -2.86 -10.47 4.71
CA GLU A 228 -3.02 -10.47 3.25
C GLU A 228 -4.01 -9.38 2.77
N MET A 229 -5.09 -9.16 3.53
CA MET A 229 -6.04 -8.07 3.31
C MET A 229 -5.47 -6.68 3.65
N GLY A 230 -4.25 -6.62 4.20
CA GLY A 230 -3.57 -5.38 4.57
C GLY A 230 -4.16 -4.64 5.75
N VAL A 231 -4.88 -5.36 6.61
CA VAL A 231 -5.45 -4.84 7.85
C VAL A 231 -4.34 -4.38 8.78
N SER A 232 -4.49 -3.19 9.34
CA SER A 232 -3.58 -2.63 10.36
C SER A 232 -4.18 -2.64 11.76
N ALA A 233 -5.50 -2.80 11.86
CA ALA A 233 -6.20 -2.88 13.13
C ALA A 233 -7.48 -3.72 13.04
N ILE A 234 -7.72 -4.52 14.07
CA ILE A 234 -8.98 -5.24 14.27
C ILE A 234 -9.80 -4.46 15.29
N TYR A 235 -11.02 -4.12 14.90
CA TYR A 235 -12.04 -3.58 15.80
C TYR A 235 -12.99 -4.71 16.18
N PHE A 236 -13.04 -5.09 17.45
CA PHE A 236 -14.02 -6.05 17.94
C PHE A 236 -15.27 -5.34 18.45
N ASN A 237 -16.43 -5.83 18.03
CA ASN A 237 -17.65 -5.70 18.84
C ASN A 237 -17.41 -6.28 20.26
N PRO A 238 -18.25 -5.99 21.27
CA PRO A 238 -17.95 -6.30 22.67
C PRO A 238 -17.55 -7.77 22.89
N ILE A 239 -16.48 -7.98 23.66
CA ILE A 239 -15.88 -9.29 23.94
C ILE A 239 -16.02 -9.71 25.41
N PHE A 240 -16.54 -8.83 26.25
CA PHE A 240 -16.66 -9.07 27.69
C PHE A 240 -17.81 -10.04 27.99
N GLU A 241 -17.74 -10.68 29.16
CA GLU A 241 -18.78 -11.58 29.64
C GLU A 241 -20.13 -10.88 29.64
N ALA A 242 -21.13 -11.50 29.00
CA ALA A 242 -22.50 -11.00 28.91
C ALA A 242 -23.47 -12.17 28.69
N ALA A 243 -24.79 -11.94 28.75
CA ALA A 243 -25.76 -13.01 28.49
C ALA A 243 -26.00 -13.22 26.98
N SER A 244 -26.00 -12.14 26.20
CA SER A 244 -26.30 -12.18 24.76
C SER A 244 -25.13 -12.65 23.88
N SER A 245 -25.41 -12.78 22.58
CA SER A 245 -24.39 -13.04 21.56
C SER A 245 -23.70 -11.78 21.04
N HIS A 246 -24.30 -10.60 21.23
CA HIS A 246 -23.73 -9.30 20.85
C HIS A 246 -22.93 -8.63 21.97
N ARG A 247 -23.19 -9.00 23.23
CA ARG A 247 -22.43 -8.62 24.43
C ARG A 247 -22.47 -7.15 24.86
N TYR A 248 -23.28 -6.31 24.21
CA TYR A 248 -23.60 -4.96 24.70
C TYR A 248 -24.26 -4.95 26.11
N ASP A 249 -24.92 -6.03 26.50
CA ASP A 249 -25.43 -6.27 27.85
C ASP A 249 -24.31 -6.73 28.81
N THR A 250 -23.25 -5.92 28.95
CA THR A 250 -22.02 -6.30 29.67
C THR A 250 -22.29 -6.78 31.09
N GLY A 251 -21.87 -8.00 31.38
CA GLY A 251 -21.95 -8.67 32.67
C GLY A 251 -20.75 -8.41 33.58
N ASP A 252 -19.53 -8.49 33.03
CA ASP A 252 -18.27 -8.21 33.71
C ASP A 252 -17.19 -7.68 32.74
N TYR A 253 -16.86 -6.38 32.84
CA TYR A 253 -15.86 -5.70 32.00
C TYR A 253 -14.43 -6.25 32.10
N HIS A 254 -14.05 -6.88 33.21
CA HIS A 254 -12.68 -7.39 33.42
C HIS A 254 -12.51 -8.84 32.94
N LYS A 255 -13.59 -9.46 32.47
CA LYS A 255 -13.62 -10.87 32.12
C LYS A 255 -14.06 -11.07 30.66
N ILE A 256 -13.26 -11.84 29.93
CA ILE A 256 -13.59 -12.30 28.59
C ILE A 256 -14.76 -13.28 28.67
N ASP A 257 -15.71 -13.17 27.73
CA ASP A 257 -16.83 -14.11 27.67
C ASP A 257 -16.34 -15.56 27.56
N PRO A 258 -16.77 -16.48 28.45
CA PRO A 258 -16.28 -17.86 28.44
C PRO A 258 -16.51 -18.61 27.12
N LEU A 259 -17.49 -18.21 26.30
CA LEU A 259 -17.72 -18.82 24.98
C LEU A 259 -16.68 -18.38 23.94
N ILE A 260 -16.06 -17.21 24.09
CA ILE A 260 -15.08 -16.70 23.11
C ILE A 260 -13.63 -17.02 23.50
N GLY A 261 -13.34 -17.26 24.78
CA GLY A 261 -12.01 -17.71 25.22
C GLY A 261 -11.60 -17.19 26.59
N THR A 262 -10.29 -17.17 26.81
CA THR A 262 -9.65 -16.78 28.07
C THR A 262 -8.75 -15.55 27.88
N LEU A 263 -8.32 -14.95 29.00
CA LEU A 263 -7.34 -13.86 28.96
C LEU A 263 -6.03 -14.27 28.27
N GLU A 264 -5.59 -15.52 28.47
CA GLU A 264 -4.38 -16.05 27.82
C GLU A 264 -4.56 -16.10 26.29
N ASP A 265 -5.73 -16.52 25.80
CA ASP A 265 -6.05 -16.51 24.38
C ASP A 265 -6.00 -15.08 23.81
N PHE A 266 -6.48 -14.10 24.56
CA PHE A 266 -6.46 -12.69 24.16
C PHE A 266 -5.03 -12.13 24.13
N GLN A 267 -4.21 -12.39 25.15
CA GLN A 267 -2.80 -11.99 25.15
C GLN A 267 -2.04 -12.61 23.98
N LYS A 268 -2.33 -13.87 23.66
CA LYS A 268 -1.78 -14.56 22.48
C LYS A 268 -2.23 -13.88 21.19
N LEU A 269 -3.52 -13.55 21.06
CA LEU A 269 -4.05 -12.81 19.91
C LEU A 269 -3.32 -11.47 19.73
N VAL A 270 -3.19 -10.68 20.79
CA VAL A 270 -2.50 -9.38 20.75
C VAL A 270 -1.03 -9.55 20.33
N ALA A 271 -0.34 -10.55 20.86
CA ALA A 271 1.06 -10.82 20.51
C ALA A 271 1.22 -11.25 19.04
N GLU A 272 0.41 -12.18 18.54
CA GLU A 272 0.49 -12.67 17.16
C GLU A 272 0.02 -11.62 16.14
N ALA A 273 -1.01 -10.84 16.48
CA ALA A 273 -1.45 -9.69 15.69
C ALA A 273 -0.36 -8.62 15.63
N GLY A 274 0.26 -8.30 16.78
CA GLY A 274 1.34 -7.32 16.87
C GLY A 274 2.56 -7.67 16.02
N ARG A 275 2.93 -8.97 15.92
CA ARG A 275 4.01 -9.43 15.03
C ARG A 275 3.73 -9.16 13.55
N ARG A 276 2.46 -9.11 13.16
CA ARG A 276 2.00 -8.79 11.79
C ARG A 276 1.67 -7.31 11.61
N GLY A 277 1.93 -6.47 12.63
CA GLY A 277 1.57 -5.05 12.59
C GLY A 277 0.07 -4.79 12.72
N ILE A 278 -0.71 -5.71 13.27
CA ILE A 278 -2.15 -5.55 13.52
C ILE A 278 -2.38 -5.13 14.97
N ARG A 279 -3.08 -4.01 15.18
CA ARG A 279 -3.48 -3.48 16.49
C ARG A 279 -4.89 -3.93 16.86
N ILE A 280 -5.23 -3.93 18.15
CA ILE A 280 -6.57 -4.28 18.62
C ILE A 280 -7.29 -3.04 19.18
N ILE A 281 -8.52 -2.82 18.70
CA ILE A 281 -9.48 -1.81 19.18
C ILE A 281 -10.67 -2.57 19.77
N LEU A 282 -11.08 -2.20 20.98
CA LEU A 282 -12.24 -2.81 21.66
C LEU A 282 -13.46 -1.88 21.66
N ASP A 283 -14.64 -2.46 21.73
CA ASP A 283 -15.89 -1.72 21.94
C ASP A 283 -16.11 -1.43 23.43
N GLY A 284 -16.29 -0.16 23.76
CA GLY A 284 -16.46 0.37 25.11
C GLY A 284 -17.92 0.74 25.35
N VAL A 285 -18.66 -0.15 26.00
CA VAL A 285 -20.07 0.04 26.35
C VAL A 285 -20.17 0.60 27.76
N PHE A 286 -20.14 1.93 27.88
CA PHE A 286 -20.02 2.62 29.18
C PHE A 286 -21.25 3.43 29.59
N SER A 287 -22.30 3.50 28.76
CA SER A 287 -23.56 4.18 29.09
C SER A 287 -24.54 3.27 29.86
N HIS A 288 -24.36 1.96 29.77
CA HIS A 288 -25.21 0.97 30.41
C HIS A 288 -24.45 -0.32 30.68
N THR A 289 -25.04 -1.18 31.50
CA THR A 289 -24.59 -2.57 31.74
C THR A 289 -25.70 -3.55 31.40
N GLY A 290 -25.43 -4.85 31.42
CA GLY A 290 -26.49 -5.86 31.40
C GLY A 290 -27.26 -5.92 32.73
N SER A 291 -28.56 -6.20 32.66
CA SER A 291 -29.37 -6.47 33.86
C SER A 291 -28.90 -7.74 34.59
N ASP A 292 -28.33 -8.71 33.84
CA ASP A 292 -27.61 -9.87 34.38
C ASP A 292 -26.09 -9.60 34.46
N SER A 293 -25.72 -8.52 35.15
CA SER A 293 -24.32 -8.18 35.44
C SER A 293 -23.97 -8.39 36.90
N ARG A 294 -22.67 -8.48 37.21
CA ARG A 294 -22.19 -8.46 38.59
C ARG A 294 -22.64 -7.21 39.35
N TYR A 295 -22.78 -6.10 38.63
CA TYR A 295 -23.06 -4.77 39.18
C TYR A 295 -24.55 -4.59 39.48
N PHE A 296 -25.44 -4.99 38.57
CA PHE A 296 -26.90 -4.87 38.73
C PHE A 296 -27.51 -6.12 39.38
N ASN A 297 -27.07 -7.31 38.94
CA ASN A 297 -27.37 -8.65 39.44
C ASN A 297 -28.88 -8.97 39.61
N ARG A 298 -29.71 -8.67 38.60
CA ARG A 298 -31.18 -8.87 38.66
C ARG A 298 -31.58 -10.31 39.01
N TYR A 299 -30.85 -11.29 38.49
CA TYR A 299 -31.18 -12.71 38.62
C TYR A 299 -30.38 -13.45 39.71
N GLY A 300 -29.40 -12.78 40.34
CA GLY A 300 -28.58 -13.38 41.39
C GLY A 300 -27.60 -14.45 40.91
N HIS A 301 -27.14 -14.35 39.66
CA HIS A 301 -26.14 -15.28 39.10
C HIS A 301 -24.71 -14.98 39.57
N TYR A 302 -24.44 -13.77 40.04
CA TYR A 302 -23.13 -13.39 40.58
C TYR A 302 -23.13 -13.47 42.11
N PRO A 303 -21.99 -13.82 42.73
CA PRO A 303 -21.88 -13.93 44.19
C PRO A 303 -21.93 -12.58 44.91
N ASP A 304 -21.59 -11.49 44.21
CA ASP A 304 -21.59 -10.14 44.77
C ASP A 304 -23.00 -9.56 44.83
N LEU A 305 -23.23 -8.68 45.81
CA LEU A 305 -24.52 -8.01 45.99
C LEU A 305 -24.71 -6.91 44.95
N GLY A 306 -25.64 -7.09 44.01
CA GLY A 306 -25.92 -6.12 42.95
C GLY A 306 -26.96 -5.06 43.32
N ALA A 307 -27.00 -3.98 42.54
CA ALA A 307 -27.84 -2.81 42.76
C ALA A 307 -29.33 -3.13 42.79
N TYR A 308 -29.81 -4.02 41.93
CA TYR A 308 -31.22 -4.44 41.89
C TYR A 308 -31.63 -5.20 43.14
N GLN A 309 -30.72 -5.95 43.76
CA GLN A 309 -31.00 -6.83 44.91
C GLN A 309 -31.04 -6.09 46.24
N SER A 310 -30.20 -5.05 46.40
CA SER A 310 -30.20 -4.24 47.63
C SER A 310 -29.66 -2.83 47.41
N LYS A 311 -30.29 -1.85 48.06
CA LYS A 311 -29.76 -0.47 48.18
C LYS A 311 -28.43 -0.39 48.93
N ALA A 312 -28.04 -1.46 49.63
CA ALA A 312 -26.73 -1.57 50.30
C ALA A 312 -25.61 -2.08 49.37
N SER A 313 -25.92 -2.40 48.11
CA SER A 313 -24.91 -2.75 47.11
C SER A 313 -23.91 -1.59 46.92
N PRO A 314 -22.61 -1.87 46.80
CA PRO A 314 -21.62 -0.84 46.47
C PRO A 314 -21.87 -0.20 45.09
N TYR A 315 -22.66 -0.86 44.23
CA TYR A 315 -23.01 -0.39 42.90
C TYR A 315 -24.35 0.33 42.86
N TYR A 316 -25.07 0.49 43.98
CA TYR A 316 -26.41 1.08 43.96
C TYR A 316 -26.42 2.50 43.38
N SER A 317 -25.42 3.33 43.70
CA SER A 317 -25.29 4.70 43.18
C SER A 317 -24.93 4.76 41.70
N TRP A 318 -24.52 3.64 41.10
CA TRP A 318 -24.26 3.57 39.67
C TRP A 318 -25.53 3.59 38.86
N TYR A 319 -26.71 3.34 39.43
CA TYR A 319 -27.97 3.24 38.70
C TYR A 319 -29.01 4.21 39.24
N GLN A 320 -29.95 4.59 38.38
CA GLN A 320 -31.04 5.50 38.74
C GLN A 320 -32.36 4.73 38.80
N PHE A 321 -32.91 4.58 40.01
CA PHE A 321 -34.21 3.94 40.25
C PHE A 321 -35.29 4.99 40.50
N GLU A 322 -36.34 4.97 39.68
CA GLU A 322 -37.56 5.76 39.90
C GLU A 322 -38.42 5.11 41.00
N GLU A 323 -38.67 3.80 40.86
CA GLU A 323 -39.35 2.97 41.87
C GLU A 323 -38.56 1.67 42.09
N TYR A 324 -37.91 1.56 43.24
CA TYR A 324 -37.02 0.44 43.52
C TYR A 324 -37.77 -0.88 43.84
N PRO A 325 -37.34 -2.04 43.28
CA PRO A 325 -36.23 -2.22 42.34
C PRO A 325 -36.66 -2.22 40.86
N ASP A 326 -37.94 -2.23 40.54
CA ASP A 326 -38.46 -2.62 39.21
C ASP A 326 -38.54 -1.51 38.17
N CYS A 327 -38.49 -0.24 38.59
CA CYS A 327 -38.53 0.91 37.68
C CYS A 327 -37.24 1.72 37.80
N TYR A 328 -36.46 1.73 36.71
CA TYR A 328 -35.14 2.34 36.62
C TYR A 328 -34.86 2.86 35.21
N ALA A 329 -33.92 3.80 35.11
CA ALA A 329 -33.45 4.31 33.84
C ALA A 329 -32.82 3.17 33.02
N CYS A 330 -33.25 3.03 31.77
CA CYS A 330 -32.81 1.96 30.88
C CYS A 330 -32.69 2.45 29.45
N TRP A 331 -31.80 1.79 28.72
CA TRP A 331 -31.41 2.21 27.38
C TRP A 331 -32.61 2.04 26.45
N TRP A 332 -33.15 3.17 25.98
CA TRP A 332 -34.32 3.24 25.09
C TRP A 332 -35.54 2.43 25.57
N GLY A 333 -35.71 2.29 26.89
CA GLY A 333 -36.81 1.51 27.48
C GLY A 333 -36.58 -0.01 27.51
N HIS A 334 -35.40 -0.49 27.13
CA HIS A 334 -35.03 -1.90 27.25
C HIS A 334 -34.55 -2.22 28.67
N ASP A 335 -35.45 -2.77 29.49
CA ASP A 335 -35.20 -3.09 30.91
C ASP A 335 -34.03 -4.08 31.15
N VAL A 336 -33.58 -4.76 30.09
CA VAL A 336 -32.39 -5.63 30.09
C VAL A 336 -31.06 -4.87 30.10
N GLN A 337 -31.06 -3.56 29.84
CA GLN A 337 -29.87 -2.69 29.77
C GLN A 337 -30.06 -1.46 30.69
N PRO A 338 -29.89 -1.60 32.01
CA PRO A 338 -29.96 -0.48 32.95
C PRO A 338 -28.85 0.56 32.68
N ASN A 339 -29.25 1.83 32.59
CA ASN A 339 -28.33 2.94 32.41
C ASN A 339 -27.52 3.17 33.67
N VAL A 340 -26.25 3.49 33.49
CA VAL A 340 -25.40 3.91 34.60
C VAL A 340 -25.46 5.43 34.81
N ASN A 341 -24.98 5.89 35.96
CA ASN A 341 -24.66 7.27 36.22
C ASN A 341 -23.16 7.45 35.96
N GLU A 342 -22.80 7.84 34.75
CA GLU A 342 -21.41 7.89 34.27
C GLU A 342 -20.56 8.87 35.07
N MET A 343 -21.18 9.88 35.67
CA MET A 343 -20.49 10.90 36.47
C MET A 343 -20.31 10.53 37.94
N GLU A 344 -20.88 9.41 38.38
CA GLU A 344 -20.67 8.88 39.73
C GLU A 344 -19.16 8.63 39.96
N PRO A 345 -18.53 9.24 40.99
CA PRO A 345 -17.08 9.15 41.18
C PRO A 345 -16.55 7.72 41.26
N SER A 346 -17.30 6.82 41.89
CA SER A 346 -16.92 5.40 42.00
C SER A 346 -17.01 4.66 40.67
N TYR A 347 -17.89 5.08 39.75
CA TYR A 347 -17.96 4.53 38.40
C TYR A 347 -16.84 5.06 37.50
N ARG A 348 -16.53 6.36 37.56
CA ARG A 348 -15.38 6.96 36.84
C ARG A 348 -14.05 6.32 37.24
N GLU A 349 -13.86 6.14 38.54
CA GLU A 349 -12.69 5.44 39.07
C GLU A 349 -12.61 4.00 38.55
N PHE A 350 -13.76 3.31 38.44
CA PHE A 350 -13.84 1.96 37.92
C PHE A 350 -13.57 1.87 36.41
N ILE A 351 -14.06 2.80 35.59
CA ILE A 351 -13.87 2.76 34.14
C ILE A 351 -12.47 3.21 33.73
N PHE A 352 -11.97 4.35 34.22
CA PHE A 352 -10.66 4.86 33.80
C PHE A 352 -9.77 5.42 34.93
N GLY A 353 -10.32 5.90 36.04
CA GLY A 353 -9.54 6.63 37.06
C GLY A 353 -8.55 5.78 37.87
N GLY A 354 -8.91 4.54 38.22
CA GLY A 354 -8.11 3.69 39.09
C GLY A 354 -7.02 2.87 38.37
N GLU A 355 -6.00 2.44 39.11
CA GLU A 355 -4.88 1.60 38.63
C GLU A 355 -5.34 0.25 38.05
N HIS A 356 -6.54 -0.21 38.44
CA HIS A 356 -7.18 -1.44 37.94
C HIS A 356 -8.47 -1.15 37.19
N SER A 357 -8.65 0.08 36.72
CA SER A 357 -9.81 0.47 35.93
C SER A 357 -9.89 -0.33 34.61
N VAL A 358 -11.07 -0.40 34.03
CA VAL A 358 -11.32 -1.16 32.78
C VAL A 358 -10.32 -0.76 31.68
N ILE A 359 -10.13 0.54 31.49
CA ILE A 359 -9.27 1.08 30.43
C ILE A 359 -7.80 0.74 30.68
N GLN A 360 -7.29 1.03 31.88
CA GLN A 360 -5.89 0.76 32.22
C GLN A 360 -5.58 -0.74 32.17
N TYR A 361 -6.50 -1.57 32.67
CA TYR A 361 -6.36 -3.03 32.67
C TYR A 361 -6.19 -3.60 31.26
N TRP A 362 -7.07 -3.24 30.32
CA TRP A 362 -7.04 -3.77 28.95
C TRP A 362 -5.93 -3.15 28.10
N MET A 363 -5.60 -1.89 28.30
CA MET A 363 -4.45 -1.26 27.64
C MET A 363 -3.12 -1.91 28.10
N ALA A 364 -3.02 -2.33 29.37
CA ALA A 364 -1.88 -3.11 29.84
C ALA A 364 -1.78 -4.50 29.17
N GLN A 365 -2.88 -5.04 28.64
CA GLN A 365 -2.87 -6.26 27.82
C GLN A 365 -2.50 -6.00 26.34
N GLY A 366 -2.29 -4.73 25.96
CA GLY A 366 -1.86 -4.32 24.62
C GLY A 366 -2.97 -3.83 23.69
N VAL A 367 -4.17 -3.53 24.22
CA VAL A 367 -5.22 -2.80 23.47
C VAL A 367 -4.71 -1.41 23.08
N LYS A 368 -4.97 -1.01 21.83
CA LYS A 368 -4.49 0.25 21.23
C LYS A 368 -5.61 1.24 20.90
N GLY A 369 -6.84 0.94 21.30
CA GLY A 369 -7.91 1.91 21.16
C GLY A 369 -9.25 1.40 21.60
N TRP A 370 -10.21 2.32 21.64
CA TRP A 370 -11.59 2.07 22.00
C TRP A 370 -12.54 2.72 21.02
N ARG A 371 -13.58 1.98 20.63
CA ARG A 371 -14.79 2.53 20.01
C ARG A 371 -15.82 2.70 21.11
N LEU A 372 -16.34 3.90 21.32
CA LEU A 372 -17.39 4.17 22.30
C LEU A 372 -18.75 3.87 21.71
N ASP A 373 -19.45 2.93 22.34
CA ASP A 373 -20.84 2.61 22.02
C ASP A 373 -21.77 3.73 22.49
N VAL A 374 -22.69 4.14 21.61
CA VAL A 374 -23.67 5.21 21.85
C VAL A 374 -23.03 6.41 22.55
N ALA A 375 -21.99 7.00 21.93
CA ALA A 375 -21.27 8.14 22.48
C ALA A 375 -22.20 9.32 22.83
N ASP A 376 -23.34 9.40 22.15
CA ASP A 376 -24.44 10.35 22.37
C ASP A 376 -25.06 10.33 23.77
N GLU A 377 -24.93 9.22 24.51
CA GLU A 377 -25.41 9.07 25.89
C GLU A 377 -24.34 9.45 26.92
N LEU A 378 -23.06 9.38 26.56
CA LEU A 378 -21.97 9.66 27.49
C LEU A 378 -21.81 11.17 27.68
N PRO A 379 -21.56 11.70 28.90
CA PRO A 379 -21.27 13.11 29.09
C PRO A 379 -19.95 13.54 28.41
N ASP A 380 -19.88 14.75 27.82
CA ASP A 380 -18.65 15.24 27.16
C ASP A 380 -17.44 15.28 28.11
N GLN A 381 -17.67 15.61 29.40
CA GLN A 381 -16.65 15.57 30.42
C GLN A 381 -16.07 14.15 30.62
N PHE A 382 -16.93 13.13 30.61
CA PHE A 382 -16.50 11.73 30.75
C PHE A 382 -15.60 11.32 29.59
N ILE A 383 -15.98 11.68 28.35
CA ILE A 383 -15.20 11.38 27.14
C ILE A 383 -13.81 12.04 27.20
N ARG A 384 -13.74 13.32 27.60
CA ARG A 384 -12.44 14.03 27.74
C ARG A 384 -11.51 13.38 28.76
N GLU A 385 -12.03 13.06 29.94
CA GLU A 385 -11.21 12.49 31.00
C GLU A 385 -10.76 11.05 30.68
N LEU A 386 -11.64 10.29 30.02
CA LEU A 386 -11.29 8.99 29.45
C LEU A 386 -10.15 9.14 28.43
N ARG A 387 -10.28 10.11 27.51
CA ARG A 387 -9.27 10.39 26.48
C ARG A 387 -7.94 10.77 27.11
N ASP A 388 -7.95 11.66 28.10
CA ASP A 388 -6.74 12.07 28.84
C ASP A 388 -6.05 10.87 29.49
N THR A 389 -6.83 10.01 30.17
CA THR A 389 -6.31 8.78 30.77
C THR A 389 -5.68 7.85 29.73
N MET A 390 -6.35 7.63 28.60
CA MET A 390 -5.80 6.79 27.52
C MET A 390 -4.48 7.34 27.00
N GLN A 391 -4.36 8.65 26.83
CA GLN A 391 -3.13 9.29 26.35
C GLN A 391 -1.99 9.20 27.37
N GLU A 392 -2.30 9.25 28.67
CA GLU A 392 -1.31 9.04 29.74
C GLU A 392 -0.78 7.61 29.77
N VAL A 393 -1.65 6.62 29.52
CA VAL A 393 -1.27 5.19 29.47
C VAL A 393 -0.49 4.86 28.20
N ASP A 394 -0.99 5.31 27.04
CA ASP A 394 -0.36 5.11 25.74
C ASP A 394 -0.75 6.22 24.76
N GLY A 395 0.16 7.16 24.52
CA GLY A 395 -0.03 8.26 23.57
C GLY A 395 -0.21 7.84 22.10
N ASN A 396 -0.13 6.55 21.79
CA ASN A 396 -0.46 6.00 20.46
C ASN A 396 -1.83 5.29 20.42
N ALA A 397 -2.69 5.49 21.43
CA ALA A 397 -4.03 4.92 21.46
C ALA A 397 -5.07 5.81 20.74
N VAL A 398 -6.08 5.18 20.12
CA VAL A 398 -7.17 5.87 19.42
C VAL A 398 -8.50 5.78 20.18
N LEU A 399 -9.28 6.85 20.21
CA LEU A 399 -10.65 6.88 20.75
C LEU A 399 -11.65 7.30 19.66
N ILE A 400 -12.57 6.41 19.33
CA ILE A 400 -13.53 6.58 18.22
C ILE A 400 -14.94 6.60 18.79
N GLY A 401 -15.77 7.58 18.45
CA GLY A 401 -17.18 7.59 18.88
C GLY A 401 -18.12 6.97 17.85
N GLU A 402 -19.15 6.27 18.34
CA GLU A 402 -20.34 6.04 17.51
C GLU A 402 -21.18 7.32 17.43
N VAL A 403 -21.21 7.94 16.25
CA VAL A 403 -22.03 9.11 15.94
C VAL A 403 -22.62 8.93 14.54
N TRP A 404 -23.93 9.08 14.38
CA TRP A 404 -24.63 8.78 13.13
C TRP A 404 -24.78 9.98 12.19
N GLU A 405 -24.53 11.19 12.70
CA GLU A 405 -24.66 12.47 12.01
C GLU A 405 -23.34 13.26 12.01
N ASP A 406 -23.40 14.54 11.66
CA ASP A 406 -22.29 15.47 11.77
C ASP A 406 -21.88 15.65 13.24
N ALA A 407 -20.73 15.10 13.60
CA ALA A 407 -20.24 15.08 14.97
C ALA A 407 -19.77 16.45 15.49
N SER A 408 -19.56 17.43 14.60
CA SER A 408 -19.13 18.77 15.01
C SER A 408 -20.26 19.63 15.57
N ASN A 409 -21.51 19.34 15.17
CA ASN A 409 -22.70 20.11 15.54
C ASN A 409 -23.87 19.26 16.02
N LYS A 410 -23.62 17.99 16.34
CA LYS A 410 -24.61 17.06 16.87
C LYS A 410 -25.27 17.64 18.11
N ILE A 411 -26.61 17.63 18.11
CA ILE A 411 -27.42 17.85 19.30
C ILE A 411 -27.98 16.49 19.71
N SER A 412 -27.74 16.11 20.97
CA SER A 412 -28.31 14.92 21.60
C SER A 412 -28.89 15.34 22.95
N TYR A 413 -30.12 14.90 23.26
CA TYR A 413 -30.81 15.24 24.52
C TYR A 413 -30.80 16.76 24.84
N ASP A 414 -31.11 17.60 23.83
CA ASP A 414 -31.10 19.07 23.90
C ASP A 414 -29.73 19.70 24.24
N GLN A 415 -28.64 18.93 24.20
CA GLN A 415 -27.28 19.38 24.41
C GLN A 415 -26.46 19.31 23.12
N LEU A 416 -25.76 20.41 22.80
CA LEU A 416 -24.74 20.43 21.76
C LEU A 416 -23.52 19.63 22.25
N ARG A 417 -23.11 18.63 21.47
CA ARG A 417 -21.99 17.75 21.80
C ARG A 417 -20.65 18.38 21.43
N GLU A 418 -19.62 18.07 22.19
CA GLU A 418 -18.30 18.72 22.11
C GLU A 418 -17.22 17.85 21.44
N TYR A 419 -17.63 16.85 20.64
CA TYR A 419 -16.77 15.75 20.17
C TYR A 419 -15.48 16.15 19.42
N PHE A 420 -15.44 17.33 18.80
CA PHE A 420 -14.30 17.82 18.02
C PHE A 420 -13.76 19.16 18.52
N TYR A 421 -13.83 19.40 19.83
CA TYR A 421 -13.19 20.56 20.46
C TYR A 421 -11.71 20.32 20.76
N GLY A 422 -11.25 19.07 20.61
CA GLY A 422 -9.85 18.67 20.47
C GLY A 422 -9.33 17.78 21.59
N GLY A 423 -10.09 17.62 22.67
CA GLY A 423 -9.75 16.75 23.81
C GLY A 423 -10.60 15.48 23.92
N GLU A 424 -11.58 15.29 23.04
CA GLU A 424 -12.62 14.28 23.14
C GLU A 424 -12.33 13.05 22.26
N LEU A 425 -12.72 13.08 20.98
CA LEU A 425 -12.62 11.94 20.06
C LEU A 425 -11.55 12.19 18.98
N ASP A 426 -10.86 11.14 18.56
CA ASP A 426 -9.99 11.18 17.39
C ASP A 426 -10.80 11.15 16.10
N GLY A 427 -11.88 10.38 16.07
CA GLY A 427 -12.74 10.20 14.92
C GLY A 427 -14.09 9.59 15.31
N VAL A 428 -14.97 9.45 14.33
CA VAL A 428 -16.30 8.88 14.51
C VAL A 428 -16.63 7.87 13.43
N THR A 429 -17.59 7.00 13.68
CA THR A 429 -18.21 6.14 12.66
C THR A 429 -18.88 7.00 11.57
N ASN A 430 -18.34 7.00 10.35
CA ASN A 430 -18.74 7.94 9.31
C ASN A 430 -20.04 7.50 8.57
N TYR A 431 -21.17 7.46 9.28
CA TYR A 431 -22.48 7.17 8.70
C TYR A 431 -22.95 8.21 7.66
N PRO A 432 -22.65 9.52 7.79
CA PRO A 432 -22.94 10.51 6.75
C PRO A 432 -22.29 10.15 5.40
N PHE A 433 -21.01 9.75 5.42
CA PHE A 433 -20.30 9.24 4.24
C PHE A 433 -20.98 8.02 3.63
N ARG A 434 -21.32 7.02 4.46
CA ARG A 434 -22.03 5.82 4.02
C ARG A 434 -23.34 6.17 3.31
N LYS A 435 -24.16 7.02 3.94
CA LYS A 435 -25.52 7.34 3.50
C LYS A 435 -25.49 7.98 2.11
N VAL A 436 -24.76 9.08 1.95
CA VAL A 436 -24.80 9.86 0.71
C VAL A 436 -24.23 9.09 -0.49
N LEU A 437 -23.21 8.24 -0.28
CA LEU A 437 -22.64 7.42 -1.34
C LEU A 437 -23.56 6.25 -1.73
N LEU A 438 -24.24 5.66 -0.75
CA LEU A 438 -25.24 4.63 -1.03
C LEU A 438 -26.42 5.20 -1.83
N GLU A 439 -26.94 6.37 -1.41
CA GLU A 439 -27.99 7.09 -2.13
C GLU A 439 -27.55 7.44 -3.57
N PHE A 440 -26.29 7.83 -3.77
CA PHE A 440 -25.73 8.08 -5.10
C PHE A 440 -25.70 6.81 -5.96
N LEU A 441 -25.15 5.70 -5.47
CA LEU A 441 -25.07 4.47 -6.27
C LEU A 441 -26.44 3.85 -6.59
N LEU A 442 -27.44 4.11 -5.73
CA LEU A 442 -28.83 3.73 -5.94
C LEU A 442 -29.60 4.66 -6.90
N GLY A 443 -29.01 5.80 -7.29
CA GLY A 443 -29.66 6.75 -8.20
C GLY A 443 -30.58 7.76 -7.52
N GLN A 444 -30.50 7.90 -6.19
CA GLN A 444 -31.42 8.72 -5.39
C GLN A 444 -30.97 10.18 -5.29
N VAL A 445 -29.67 10.44 -5.31
CA VAL A 445 -29.07 11.79 -5.29
C VAL A 445 -28.03 11.93 -6.39
N GLU A 446 -27.82 13.12 -6.96
CA GLU A 446 -26.80 13.37 -7.99
C GLU A 446 -25.41 13.63 -7.37
N SER A 447 -24.36 13.57 -8.19
CA SER A 447 -22.98 13.83 -7.77
C SER A 447 -22.79 15.18 -7.05
N LYS A 448 -23.51 16.23 -7.43
CA LYS A 448 -23.46 17.55 -6.77
C LYS A 448 -23.91 17.49 -5.30
N ALA A 449 -24.91 16.67 -4.98
CA ALA A 449 -25.38 16.50 -3.60
C ALA A 449 -24.34 15.75 -2.76
N VAL A 450 -23.71 14.71 -3.32
CA VAL A 450 -22.59 14.00 -2.69
C VAL A 450 -21.45 14.96 -2.37
N HIS A 451 -21.03 15.75 -3.37
CA HIS A 451 -19.98 16.75 -3.23
C HIS A 451 -20.31 17.75 -2.10
N SER A 452 -21.51 18.32 -2.12
CA SER A 452 -21.93 19.31 -1.11
C SER A 452 -21.92 18.73 0.30
N HIS A 453 -22.43 17.52 0.49
CA HIS A 453 -22.50 16.88 1.80
C HIS A 453 -21.12 16.44 2.34
N LEU A 454 -20.25 15.89 1.48
CA LEU A 454 -18.92 15.50 1.93
C LEU A 454 -18.00 16.70 2.16
N LEU A 455 -18.15 17.79 1.37
CA LEU A 455 -17.45 19.04 1.65
C LEU A 455 -17.94 19.73 2.92
N GLN A 456 -19.23 19.61 3.25
CA GLN A 456 -19.75 20.10 4.52
C GLN A 456 -19.01 19.47 5.70
N LEU A 457 -18.84 18.14 5.70
CA LEU A 457 -18.08 17.44 6.75
C LEU A 457 -16.60 17.87 6.75
N TYR A 458 -16.03 18.03 5.57
CA TYR A 458 -14.65 18.50 5.38
C TYR A 458 -14.42 19.94 5.84
N GLU A 459 -15.45 20.80 5.73
CA GLU A 459 -15.48 22.16 6.24
C GLU A 459 -15.67 22.20 7.76
N ASN A 460 -16.54 21.32 8.27
CA ASN A 460 -16.97 21.34 9.66
C ASN A 460 -15.98 20.65 10.60
N TYR A 461 -15.29 19.59 10.16
CA TYR A 461 -14.41 18.80 11.03
C TYR A 461 -13.01 19.40 11.05
N PRO A 462 -12.31 19.41 12.21
CA PRO A 462 -10.87 19.58 12.22
C PRO A 462 -10.20 18.57 11.28
N ARG A 463 -9.18 19.02 10.56
CA ARG A 463 -8.53 18.24 9.49
C ARG A 463 -8.12 16.83 9.95
N HIS A 464 -7.49 16.75 11.12
CA HIS A 464 -7.04 15.48 11.70
C HIS A 464 -8.21 14.56 12.07
N ASN A 465 -9.33 15.10 12.58
CA ASN A 465 -10.53 14.31 12.88
C ASN A 465 -11.18 13.77 11.60
N PHE A 466 -11.26 14.58 10.54
CA PHE A 466 -11.77 14.13 9.24
C PHE A 466 -10.94 12.97 8.67
N TYR A 467 -9.61 13.04 8.78
CA TYR A 467 -8.69 11.99 8.30
C TYR A 467 -8.69 10.74 9.20
N SER A 468 -9.23 10.86 10.40
CA SER A 468 -9.37 9.78 11.38
C SER A 468 -10.81 9.25 11.45
N ALA A 469 -11.75 9.79 10.67
CA ALA A 469 -13.11 9.28 10.61
C ALA A 469 -13.13 7.86 10.07
N LEU A 470 -13.90 6.98 10.72
CA LEU A 470 -13.98 5.56 10.36
C LEU A 470 -14.98 5.40 9.21
N ASN A 471 -14.47 5.31 7.98
CA ASN A 471 -15.26 5.19 6.76
C ASN A 471 -15.88 3.79 6.66
N ILE A 472 -17.06 3.64 7.27
CA ILE A 472 -17.88 2.42 7.24
C ILE A 472 -18.81 2.41 6.02
N ILE A 473 -19.06 1.22 5.47
CA ILE A 473 -20.10 1.00 4.45
C ILE A 473 -21.10 -0.08 4.88
N GLY A 474 -20.64 -1.02 5.72
CA GLY A 474 -21.44 -1.97 6.48
C GLY A 474 -21.06 -1.88 7.96
N SER A 475 -21.96 -2.35 8.83
CA SER A 475 -21.74 -2.49 10.27
C SER A 475 -22.78 -3.44 10.85
N HIS A 476 -22.56 -3.85 12.10
CA HIS A 476 -23.47 -4.70 12.86
C HIS A 476 -24.87 -4.11 13.18
N ASP A 477 -25.12 -2.83 12.89
CA ASP A 477 -26.43 -2.16 13.09
C ASP A 477 -27.12 -1.77 11.77
N THR A 478 -26.45 -2.02 10.64
CA THR A 478 -26.99 -1.73 9.31
C THR A 478 -27.22 -3.01 8.53
N ALA A 479 -28.18 -3.02 7.61
CA ALA A 479 -28.27 -4.11 6.63
C ALA A 479 -26.97 -4.22 5.81
N ARG A 480 -26.63 -5.43 5.38
CA ARG A 480 -25.44 -5.70 4.57
C ARG A 480 -25.47 -4.85 3.30
N VAL A 481 -24.35 -4.22 2.99
CA VAL A 481 -24.25 -3.26 1.90
C VAL A 481 -24.58 -3.90 0.55
N LEU A 482 -24.17 -5.15 0.33
CA LEU A 482 -24.46 -5.89 -0.90
C LEU A 482 -25.97 -6.08 -1.11
N THR A 483 -26.72 -6.37 -0.05
CA THR A 483 -28.19 -6.50 -0.09
C THR A 483 -28.85 -5.20 -0.54
N LEU A 484 -28.39 -4.05 -0.05
CA LEU A 484 -28.93 -2.75 -0.42
C LEU A 484 -28.58 -2.38 -1.87
N LEU A 485 -27.33 -2.58 -2.29
CA LEU A 485 -26.85 -2.27 -3.65
C LEU A 485 -27.51 -3.14 -4.72
N GLY A 486 -27.99 -4.33 -4.35
CA GLY A 486 -28.80 -5.21 -5.19
C GLY A 486 -30.28 -4.84 -5.28
N GLU A 487 -30.72 -3.75 -4.65
CA GLU A 487 -32.12 -3.31 -4.63
C GLU A 487 -33.05 -4.40 -4.12
N ALA A 488 -32.67 -5.00 -2.97
CA ALA A 488 -33.55 -5.89 -2.24
C ALA A 488 -34.84 -5.14 -1.82
N PRO A 489 -36.00 -5.83 -1.73
CA PRO A 489 -37.23 -5.22 -1.23
C PRO A 489 -37.03 -4.56 0.13
N ALA A 490 -37.77 -3.48 0.39
CA ALA A 490 -37.77 -2.81 1.68
C ALA A 490 -38.13 -3.81 2.80
N GLU A 491 -37.41 -3.77 3.92
CA GLU A 491 -37.55 -4.77 4.99
C GLU A 491 -38.93 -4.74 5.66
N GLU A 492 -39.58 -3.58 5.66
CA GLU A 492 -40.91 -3.34 6.21
C GLU A 492 -42.00 -4.04 5.39
N CYS A 493 -41.70 -4.39 4.13
CA CYS A 493 -42.60 -5.10 3.24
C CYS A 493 -42.47 -6.63 3.35
N LEU A 494 -41.58 -7.15 4.21
CA LEU A 494 -41.30 -8.57 4.34
C LEU A 494 -41.57 -9.08 5.76
N GLU A 495 -42.26 -10.22 5.84
CA GLU A 495 -42.36 -10.96 7.09
C GLU A 495 -40.98 -11.46 7.56
N ASP A 496 -40.82 -11.67 8.86
CA ASP A 496 -39.54 -12.07 9.46
C ASP A 496 -38.93 -13.32 8.81
N LYS A 497 -39.76 -14.34 8.57
CA LYS A 497 -39.34 -15.56 7.89
C LYS A 497 -38.85 -15.30 6.46
N ALA A 498 -39.47 -14.36 5.74
CA ALA A 498 -39.04 -14.01 4.39
C ALA A 498 -37.70 -13.26 4.40
N ARG A 499 -37.48 -12.36 5.37
CA ARG A 499 -36.20 -11.65 5.55
C ARG A 499 -35.06 -12.63 5.82
N ARG A 500 -35.28 -13.61 6.70
CA ARG A 500 -34.30 -14.62 7.10
C ARG A 500 -33.68 -15.37 5.91
N TYR A 501 -34.51 -15.81 4.97
CA TYR A 501 -34.08 -16.66 3.86
C TYR A 501 -33.92 -15.91 2.53
N TYR A 502 -34.05 -14.58 2.54
CA TYR A 502 -33.90 -13.79 1.32
C TYR A 502 -32.46 -13.84 0.80
N ARG A 503 -32.32 -14.08 -0.51
CA ARG A 503 -31.06 -13.95 -1.24
C ARG A 503 -31.32 -13.20 -2.55
N LEU A 504 -30.35 -12.41 -2.98
CA LEU A 504 -30.45 -11.66 -4.23
C LEU A 504 -30.51 -12.63 -5.43
N PRO A 505 -31.44 -12.40 -6.39
CA PRO A 505 -31.36 -13.06 -7.69
C PRO A 505 -30.03 -12.75 -8.39
N GLU A 506 -29.54 -13.68 -9.21
CA GLU A 506 -28.21 -13.59 -9.85
C GLU A 506 -27.96 -12.25 -10.57
N GLU A 507 -28.93 -11.76 -11.34
CA GLU A 507 -28.83 -10.46 -12.04
C GLU A 507 -28.64 -9.29 -11.07
N LYS A 508 -29.43 -9.27 -9.99
CA LYS A 508 -29.34 -8.26 -8.94
C LYS A 508 -28.03 -8.37 -8.15
N ARG A 509 -27.54 -9.59 -7.93
CA ARG A 509 -26.25 -9.83 -7.29
C ARG A 509 -25.10 -9.30 -8.15
N ARG A 510 -25.08 -9.54 -9.46
CA ARG A 510 -24.05 -8.97 -10.37
C ARG A 510 -24.05 -7.44 -10.34
N LEU A 511 -25.22 -6.82 -10.35
CA LEU A 511 -25.36 -5.36 -10.19
C LEU A 511 -24.83 -4.89 -8.83
N ALA A 512 -25.16 -5.62 -7.75
CA ALA A 512 -24.69 -5.32 -6.40
C ALA A 512 -23.15 -5.39 -6.30
N VAL A 513 -22.54 -6.42 -6.88
CA VAL A 513 -21.07 -6.60 -6.93
C VAL A 513 -20.41 -5.45 -7.68
N ALA A 514 -20.93 -5.08 -8.87
CA ALA A 514 -20.39 -3.95 -9.63
C ALA A 514 -20.44 -2.64 -8.82
N ARG A 515 -21.58 -2.35 -8.18
CA ARG A 515 -21.72 -1.17 -7.32
C ARG A 515 -20.86 -1.23 -6.07
N LEU A 516 -20.69 -2.41 -5.47
CA LEU A 516 -19.85 -2.59 -4.28
C LEU A 516 -18.39 -2.32 -4.62
N LYS A 517 -17.94 -2.70 -5.82
CA LYS A 517 -16.60 -2.34 -6.31
C LYS A 517 -16.41 -0.83 -6.42
N LEU A 518 -17.41 -0.09 -6.92
CA LEU A 518 -17.37 1.38 -6.97
C LEU A 518 -17.37 2.00 -5.56
N LEU A 519 -18.22 1.50 -4.67
CA LEU A 519 -18.32 2.01 -3.30
C LEU A 519 -17.04 1.79 -2.50
N SER A 520 -16.50 0.57 -2.55
CA SER A 520 -15.24 0.22 -1.89
C SER A 520 -14.06 0.98 -2.51
N LEU A 521 -14.04 1.23 -3.83
CA LEU A 521 -13.02 2.09 -4.42
C LEU A 521 -13.00 3.47 -3.77
N ILE A 522 -14.17 4.11 -3.64
CA ILE A 522 -14.29 5.41 -2.95
C ILE A 522 -13.85 5.26 -1.50
N GLN A 523 -14.31 4.23 -0.79
CA GLN A 523 -13.95 3.97 0.62
C GLN A 523 -12.43 3.94 0.84
N PHE A 524 -11.66 3.33 -0.06
CA PHE A 524 -10.21 3.17 0.09
C PHE A 524 -9.38 4.37 -0.44
N THR A 525 -9.96 5.19 -1.32
CA THR A 525 -9.26 6.31 -1.98
C THR A 525 -9.66 7.69 -1.43
N PHE A 526 -10.75 7.76 -0.67
CA PHE A 526 -11.20 8.96 0.04
C PHE A 526 -10.43 9.15 1.37
N PRO A 527 -10.29 10.40 1.90
CA PRO A 527 -9.70 10.58 3.22
C PRO A 527 -10.55 9.97 4.34
N GLY A 528 -9.92 9.63 5.47
CA GLY A 528 -10.53 8.82 6.52
C GLY A 528 -10.03 7.37 6.47
N VAL A 529 -10.33 6.61 7.53
CA VAL A 529 -9.84 5.25 7.74
C VAL A 529 -10.86 4.24 7.20
N PRO A 530 -10.56 3.46 6.14
CA PRO A 530 -11.46 2.44 5.63
C PRO A 530 -11.74 1.38 6.71
N CYS A 531 -13.02 1.08 6.93
CA CYS A 531 -13.44 0.02 7.85
C CYS A 531 -14.22 -1.06 7.11
N ILE A 532 -13.64 -2.26 7.03
CA ILE A 532 -14.27 -3.44 6.43
C ILE A 532 -15.09 -4.14 7.52
N TYR A 533 -16.40 -4.31 7.30
CA TYR A 533 -17.23 -5.13 8.17
C TYR A 533 -17.17 -6.58 7.70
N TYR A 534 -16.80 -7.51 8.60
CA TYR A 534 -16.42 -8.88 8.21
C TYR A 534 -17.42 -9.52 7.24
N GLY A 535 -16.92 -9.99 6.11
CA GLY A 535 -17.69 -10.67 5.08
C GLY A 535 -18.34 -9.77 4.03
N ASP A 536 -18.24 -8.44 4.12
CA ASP A 536 -18.59 -7.55 3.01
C ASP A 536 -17.65 -7.81 1.80
N GLU A 537 -16.38 -8.09 2.05
CA GLU A 537 -15.38 -8.54 1.08
C GLU A 537 -15.59 -9.97 0.59
N ALA A 538 -16.31 -10.80 1.36
CA ALA A 538 -16.66 -12.17 0.99
C ALA A 538 -18.03 -12.25 0.29
N GLY A 539 -18.73 -11.12 0.14
CA GLY A 539 -20.02 -11.03 -0.55
C GLY A 539 -21.21 -11.50 0.28
N LEU A 540 -21.18 -11.32 1.60
CA LEU A 540 -22.30 -11.63 2.50
C LEU A 540 -23.52 -10.75 2.25
N GLU A 541 -24.70 -11.36 2.43
CA GLU A 541 -26.02 -10.74 2.30
C GLU A 541 -26.77 -10.83 3.64
N GLY A 542 -27.65 -9.86 3.90
CA GLY A 542 -28.50 -9.86 5.09
C GLY A 542 -29.20 -8.51 5.31
N TYR A 543 -30.46 -8.56 5.77
CA TYR A 543 -31.17 -7.38 6.29
C TYR A 543 -30.59 -6.92 7.64
N LYS A 544 -31.24 -6.00 8.34
CA LYS A 544 -30.83 -5.55 9.68
C LYS A 544 -30.79 -6.70 10.71
N ASP A 545 -30.36 -6.37 11.93
CA ASP A 545 -30.22 -7.30 13.05
C ASP A 545 -31.44 -8.24 13.19
N PRO A 546 -31.22 -9.57 13.29
CA PRO A 546 -29.92 -10.26 13.39
C PRO A 546 -29.29 -10.72 12.07
N TYR A 547 -29.90 -10.42 10.92
CA TYR A 547 -29.51 -11.00 9.64
C TYR A 547 -28.21 -10.44 9.07
N ASN A 548 -27.83 -9.23 9.48
CA ASN A 548 -26.53 -8.62 9.15
C ASN A 548 -25.35 -9.26 9.89
N ARG A 549 -25.61 -10.12 10.88
CA ARG A 549 -24.62 -10.86 11.69
C ARG A 549 -24.52 -12.33 11.27
N GLY A 550 -24.65 -12.60 9.96
CA GLY A 550 -24.41 -13.92 9.37
C GLY A 550 -22.97 -14.40 9.60
N THR A 551 -22.75 -15.70 9.63
CA THR A 551 -21.42 -16.29 9.79
C THR A 551 -20.54 -16.02 8.58
N PHE A 552 -19.23 -15.86 8.79
CA PHE A 552 -18.27 -15.70 7.70
C PHE A 552 -18.22 -16.98 6.85
N PRO A 553 -18.27 -16.89 5.50
CA PRO A 553 -18.42 -18.05 4.63
C PRO A 553 -17.06 -18.67 4.29
N TRP A 554 -16.30 -19.14 5.29
CA TRP A 554 -14.97 -19.71 5.08
C TRP A 554 -14.98 -20.85 4.05
N GLY A 555 -14.17 -20.73 2.99
CA GLY A 555 -14.09 -21.68 1.88
C GLY A 555 -15.15 -21.48 0.78
N TYR A 556 -16.07 -20.54 0.97
CA TYR A 556 -17.13 -20.17 0.02
C TYR A 556 -17.18 -18.66 -0.22
N GLU A 557 -16.05 -17.96 -0.01
CA GLU A 557 -15.94 -16.54 -0.20
C GLU A 557 -16.07 -16.18 -1.70
N ASP A 558 -16.68 -15.03 -1.97
CA ASP A 558 -16.70 -14.44 -3.31
C ASP A 558 -15.27 -13.99 -3.71
N GLN A 559 -14.57 -14.82 -4.48
CA GLN A 559 -13.17 -14.61 -4.83
C GLN A 559 -12.95 -13.33 -5.68
N GLU A 560 -13.97 -12.90 -6.44
CA GLU A 560 -13.91 -11.67 -7.22
C GLU A 560 -13.86 -10.44 -6.31
N LEU A 561 -14.74 -10.40 -5.30
CA LEU A 561 -14.73 -9.34 -4.30
C LEU A 561 -13.49 -9.41 -3.41
N LEU A 562 -13.10 -10.60 -2.96
CA LEU A 562 -11.92 -10.76 -2.12
C LEU A 562 -10.65 -10.25 -2.81
N GLY A 563 -10.44 -10.64 -4.07
CA GLY A 563 -9.32 -10.13 -4.89
C GLY A 563 -9.39 -8.61 -5.08
N TRP A 564 -10.59 -8.05 -5.25
CA TRP A 564 -10.80 -6.62 -5.36
C TRP A 564 -10.42 -5.85 -4.09
N TYR A 565 -10.85 -6.29 -2.91
CA TYR A 565 -10.49 -5.64 -1.64
C TYR A 565 -8.99 -5.74 -1.32
N LYS A 566 -8.35 -6.89 -1.63
CA LYS A 566 -6.88 -7.02 -1.53
C LYS A 566 -6.18 -5.98 -2.41
N ARG A 567 -6.66 -5.81 -3.65
CA ARG A 567 -6.14 -4.82 -4.59
C ARG A 567 -6.28 -3.38 -4.08
N LEU A 568 -7.46 -3.00 -3.57
CA LEU A 568 -7.69 -1.67 -2.99
C LEU A 568 -6.82 -1.40 -1.77
N SER A 569 -6.62 -2.41 -0.93
CA SER A 569 -5.77 -2.32 0.26
C SER A 569 -4.30 -2.13 -0.12
N CYS A 570 -3.83 -2.78 -1.19
CA CYS A 570 -2.51 -2.54 -1.76
C CYS A 570 -2.40 -1.13 -2.33
N LEU A 571 -3.37 -0.68 -3.12
CA LEU A 571 -3.41 0.67 -3.68
C LEU A 571 -3.29 1.74 -2.58
N ARG A 572 -4.10 1.66 -1.52
CA ARG A 572 -4.05 2.63 -0.41
C ARG A 572 -2.70 2.65 0.31
N ARG A 573 -2.09 1.49 0.55
CA ARG A 573 -0.77 1.39 1.20
C ARG A 573 0.34 1.89 0.29
N GLU A 574 0.27 1.62 -1.01
CA GLU A 574 1.35 1.93 -1.94
C GLU A 574 1.45 3.43 -2.22
N TYR A 575 0.33 4.16 -2.22
CA TYR A 575 0.27 5.57 -2.58
C TYR A 575 -0.10 6.46 -1.38
N ALA A 576 0.91 7.09 -0.76
CA ALA A 576 0.73 7.98 0.40
C ALA A 576 -0.28 9.12 0.15
N VAL A 577 -0.40 9.59 -1.10
CA VAL A 577 -1.39 10.59 -1.51
C VAL A 577 -2.84 10.18 -1.19
N LEU A 578 -3.16 8.89 -1.10
CA LEU A 578 -4.51 8.40 -0.74
C LEU A 578 -4.80 8.46 0.76
N SER A 579 -3.80 8.39 1.63
CA SER A 579 -3.99 8.49 3.07
C SER A 579 -3.76 9.91 3.58
N GLU A 580 -2.77 10.63 3.04
CA GLU A 580 -2.30 11.91 3.56
C GLU A 580 -2.62 13.10 2.66
N GLY A 581 -2.80 12.89 1.35
CA GLY A 581 -2.96 13.98 0.40
C GLY A 581 -4.22 14.81 0.61
N ASP A 582 -4.19 16.08 0.22
CA ASP A 582 -5.34 16.97 0.27
C ASP A 582 -6.46 16.50 -0.66
N LEU A 583 -7.69 16.98 -0.44
CA LEU A 583 -8.87 16.59 -1.19
C LEU A 583 -9.41 17.77 -2.00
N GLN A 584 -9.59 17.57 -3.30
CA GLN A 584 -10.33 18.45 -4.18
C GLN A 584 -11.46 17.66 -4.85
N PHE A 585 -12.70 18.11 -4.71
CA PHE A 585 -13.82 17.50 -5.41
C PHE A 585 -13.96 18.03 -6.83
N LEU A 586 -14.46 17.18 -7.73
CA LEU A 586 -14.70 17.51 -9.12
C LEU A 586 -16.20 17.53 -9.40
N ALA A 587 -16.73 18.69 -9.78
CA ALA A 587 -18.10 18.82 -10.25
C ALA A 587 -18.16 18.44 -11.75
N LEU A 588 -18.47 17.18 -12.04
CA LEU A 588 -18.54 16.65 -13.40
C LEU A 588 -19.99 16.68 -13.92
N GLU A 589 -20.68 15.54 -13.85
CA GLU A 589 -22.04 15.34 -14.35
C GLU A 589 -22.87 14.59 -13.32
N PRO A 590 -24.22 14.59 -13.41
CA PRO A 590 -25.09 13.96 -12.41
C PRO A 590 -24.73 12.52 -12.03
N ASP A 591 -24.24 11.73 -12.99
CA ASP A 591 -23.87 10.31 -12.82
C ASP A 591 -22.35 10.05 -12.70
N LEU A 592 -21.54 11.12 -12.70
CA LEU A 592 -20.09 11.07 -12.54
C LEU A 592 -19.69 11.73 -11.22
N LEU A 593 -19.18 10.93 -10.29
CA LEU A 593 -18.58 11.42 -9.05
C LEU A 593 -17.06 11.43 -9.23
N GLY A 594 -16.41 12.58 -9.01
CA GLY A 594 -14.96 12.70 -9.13
C GLY A 594 -14.33 13.45 -7.96
N PHE A 595 -13.10 13.06 -7.61
CA PHE A 595 -12.24 13.83 -6.69
C PHE A 595 -10.77 13.57 -6.99
N VAL A 596 -9.93 14.52 -6.60
CA VAL A 596 -8.48 14.48 -6.72
C VAL A 596 -7.86 14.48 -5.33
N ARG A 597 -6.84 13.65 -5.16
CA ARG A 597 -5.95 13.61 -4.00
C ARG A 597 -4.60 14.16 -4.41
N THR A 598 -4.03 15.10 -3.67
CA THR A 598 -2.74 15.73 -4.01
C THR A 598 -1.78 15.70 -2.84
N LEU A 599 -0.52 15.30 -3.09
CA LEU A 599 0.54 15.30 -2.08
C LEU A 599 1.88 15.60 -2.76
N GLY A 600 2.47 16.74 -2.43
CA GLY A 600 3.72 17.18 -3.07
C GLY A 600 3.56 17.33 -4.59
N ASN A 601 4.32 16.55 -5.35
CA ASN A 601 4.25 16.52 -6.82
C ASN A 601 3.42 15.35 -7.38
N GLU A 602 2.73 14.60 -6.54
CA GLU A 602 1.88 13.47 -6.95
C GLU A 602 0.41 13.82 -6.78
N SER A 603 -0.41 13.30 -7.69
CA SER A 603 -1.86 13.35 -7.59
C SER A 603 -2.50 12.05 -8.05
N ILE A 604 -3.64 11.71 -7.42
CA ILE A 604 -4.53 10.64 -7.86
C ILE A 604 -5.93 11.19 -8.04
N THR A 605 -6.49 11.02 -9.23
CA THR A 605 -7.86 11.36 -9.55
C THR A 605 -8.71 10.12 -9.65
N VAL A 606 -9.80 10.08 -8.90
CA VAL A 606 -10.77 8.99 -8.93
C VAL A 606 -12.05 9.50 -9.57
N ILE A 607 -12.54 8.81 -10.60
CA ILE A 607 -13.80 9.13 -11.26
C ILE A 607 -14.66 7.87 -11.33
N VAL A 608 -15.85 7.93 -10.74
CA VAL A 608 -16.81 6.84 -10.63
C VAL A 608 -18.03 7.13 -11.49
N HIS A 609 -18.38 6.17 -12.35
CA HIS A 609 -19.55 6.25 -13.22
C HIS A 609 -20.62 5.26 -12.81
N ARG A 610 -21.71 5.76 -12.23
CA ARG A 610 -22.80 4.90 -11.70
C ARG A 610 -23.83 4.46 -12.75
N HIS A 611 -23.81 5.01 -13.96
CA HIS A 611 -24.83 4.74 -14.97
C HIS A 611 -24.78 3.27 -15.42
N ARG A 612 -25.93 2.63 -15.66
CA ARG A 612 -26.02 1.16 -15.86
C ARG A 612 -25.77 0.64 -17.28
N GLY A 613 -25.86 1.50 -18.30
CA GLY A 613 -25.81 1.01 -19.69
C GLY A 613 -25.30 1.99 -20.75
N LYS A 614 -24.67 3.09 -20.36
CA LYS A 614 -24.05 4.04 -21.29
C LYS A 614 -22.61 4.22 -20.87
N ASN A 615 -21.71 4.20 -21.84
CA ASN A 615 -20.32 4.60 -21.62
C ASN A 615 -20.24 6.12 -21.64
N LYS A 616 -19.17 6.65 -21.05
CA LYS A 616 -18.94 8.08 -20.99
C LYS A 616 -17.49 8.38 -21.30
N THR A 617 -17.25 9.32 -22.22
CA THR A 617 -15.92 9.88 -22.43
C THR A 617 -15.69 11.01 -21.41
N VAL A 618 -14.60 10.93 -20.66
CA VAL A 618 -14.15 11.98 -19.74
C VAL A 618 -12.90 12.63 -20.33
N VAL A 619 -12.87 13.96 -20.32
CA VAL A 619 -11.72 14.75 -20.82
C VAL A 619 -10.91 15.22 -19.62
N LEU A 620 -9.72 14.66 -19.44
CA LEU A 620 -8.78 14.97 -18.37
C LEU A 620 -8.07 16.30 -18.68
N THR A 621 -8.53 17.36 -18.01
CA THR A 621 -7.88 18.68 -18.00
C THR A 621 -6.82 18.76 -16.90
N GLU A 622 -6.09 19.87 -16.84
CA GLU A 622 -5.10 20.16 -15.78
C GLU A 622 -5.71 20.05 -14.38
N GLU A 623 -6.90 20.62 -14.17
CA GLU A 623 -7.64 20.55 -12.90
C GLU A 623 -8.00 19.11 -12.52
N LEU A 624 -8.50 18.32 -13.49
CA LEU A 624 -8.80 16.90 -13.28
C LEU A 624 -7.55 16.06 -13.00
N LEU A 625 -6.34 16.59 -13.21
CA LEU A 625 -5.08 15.93 -12.92
C LEU A 625 -4.42 16.51 -11.65
N GLY A 626 -5.11 17.37 -10.89
CA GLY A 626 -4.55 18.01 -9.70
C GLY A 626 -3.38 18.94 -10.02
N LEU A 627 -3.32 19.45 -11.25
CA LEU A 627 -2.31 20.40 -11.69
C LEU A 627 -2.81 21.83 -11.48
N VAL A 628 -1.87 22.73 -11.19
CA VAL A 628 -2.17 24.17 -11.14
C VAL A 628 -2.61 24.64 -12.53
N PRO A 629 -3.63 25.52 -12.66
CA PRO A 629 -4.05 26.05 -13.96
C PRO A 629 -2.88 26.66 -14.74
N GLY A 630 -2.73 26.26 -16.00
CA GLY A 630 -1.64 26.63 -16.89
C GLY A 630 -0.38 25.77 -16.77
N ALA A 631 -0.36 24.74 -15.91
CA ALA A 631 0.76 23.81 -15.82
C ALA A 631 0.74 22.79 -16.98
N PRO A 632 1.90 22.42 -17.56
CA PRO A 632 1.94 21.43 -18.62
C PRO A 632 1.50 20.06 -18.09
N ILE A 633 0.60 19.40 -18.81
CA ILE A 633 0.20 18.02 -18.54
C ILE A 633 1.39 17.09 -18.89
N PRO A 634 1.80 16.19 -17.97
CA PRO A 634 2.83 15.19 -18.24
C PRO A 634 2.53 14.39 -19.51
N GLU A 635 3.58 13.99 -20.23
CA GLU A 635 3.43 13.27 -21.50
C GLU A 635 2.73 11.91 -21.30
N ASN A 636 3.02 11.26 -20.18
CA ASN A 636 2.44 9.99 -19.77
C ASN A 636 1.76 10.15 -18.40
N ILE A 637 0.52 9.71 -18.29
CA ILE A 637 -0.21 9.51 -17.04
C ILE A 637 -0.70 8.06 -16.98
N LEU A 638 -0.96 7.54 -15.78
CA LEU A 638 -1.27 6.12 -15.60
C LEU A 638 -2.70 5.93 -15.14
N GLU A 639 -3.43 4.98 -15.73
CA GLU A 639 -4.67 4.46 -15.19
C GLU A 639 -4.33 3.24 -14.32
N LEU A 640 -4.39 3.41 -13.00
CA LEU A 640 -3.84 2.44 -12.05
C LEU A 640 -4.62 1.11 -12.00
N LEU A 641 -5.91 1.09 -12.37
CA LEU A 641 -6.71 -0.13 -12.34
C LEU A 641 -6.47 -1.05 -13.54
N THR A 642 -5.93 -0.54 -14.63
CA THR A 642 -5.70 -1.29 -15.87
C THR A 642 -4.23 -1.37 -16.24
N GLY A 643 -3.37 -0.53 -15.66
CA GLY A 643 -1.96 -0.42 -16.06
C GLY A 643 -1.76 0.43 -17.31
N GLN A 644 -2.85 0.95 -17.89
CA GLN A 644 -2.80 1.66 -19.15
C GLN A 644 -2.07 3.00 -19.01
N VAL A 645 -1.06 3.20 -19.85
CA VAL A 645 -0.42 4.51 -20.05
C VAL A 645 -1.28 5.34 -20.99
N LEU A 646 -1.82 6.46 -20.50
CA LEU A 646 -2.53 7.43 -21.31
C LEU A 646 -1.56 8.53 -21.73
N ARG A 647 -1.51 8.82 -23.05
CA ARG A 647 -0.52 9.72 -23.64
C ARG A 647 -1.15 11.00 -24.12
N ARG A 648 -0.49 12.12 -23.81
CA ARG A 648 -0.81 13.41 -24.41
C ARG A 648 -0.22 13.52 -25.82
N PRO A 649 -0.90 14.15 -26.79
CA PRO A 649 -0.30 14.45 -28.09
C PRO A 649 1.02 15.23 -27.97
N SER A 650 2.10 14.74 -28.60
CA SER A 650 3.42 15.37 -28.55
C SER A 650 3.38 16.82 -29.07
N GLY A 651 4.16 17.71 -28.43
CA GLY A 651 4.24 19.13 -28.80
C GLY A 651 3.06 20.01 -28.37
N ARG A 652 2.06 19.49 -27.65
CA ARG A 652 0.91 20.25 -27.13
C ARG A 652 0.76 20.15 -25.61
N PRO A 653 1.56 20.87 -24.81
CA PRO A 653 1.67 20.69 -23.36
C PRO A 653 0.36 20.81 -22.57
N HIS A 654 -0.64 21.49 -23.12
CA HIS A 654 -1.96 21.70 -22.50
C HIS A 654 -3.09 20.91 -23.18
N ALA A 655 -2.77 19.98 -24.08
CA ALA A 655 -3.79 19.14 -24.70
C ALA A 655 -4.38 18.17 -23.68
N ALA A 656 -5.69 18.23 -23.50
CA ALA A 656 -6.41 17.30 -22.65
C ALA A 656 -6.37 15.86 -23.20
N ILE A 657 -6.49 14.89 -22.30
CA ILE A 657 -6.50 13.45 -22.62
C ILE A 657 -7.93 12.93 -22.46
N SER A 658 -8.46 12.21 -23.43
CA SER A 658 -9.79 11.59 -23.33
C SER A 658 -9.67 10.14 -22.85
N VAL A 659 -10.51 9.76 -21.89
CA VAL A 659 -10.64 8.39 -21.39
C VAL A 659 -12.07 7.92 -21.55
N GLU A 660 -12.25 6.73 -22.11
CA GLU A 660 -13.55 6.05 -22.16
C GLU A 660 -13.81 5.36 -20.83
N LEU A 661 -14.93 5.69 -20.19
CA LEU A 661 -15.37 5.15 -18.91
C LEU A 661 -16.65 4.34 -19.10
N PRO A 662 -16.58 3.00 -19.08
CA PRO A 662 -17.75 2.15 -19.23
C PRO A 662 -18.82 2.38 -18.14
N ALA A 663 -20.03 1.90 -18.41
CA ALA A 663 -21.10 1.85 -17.42
C ALA A 663 -20.68 1.04 -16.18
N LEU A 664 -21.04 1.51 -14.98
CA LEU A 664 -20.72 0.87 -13.69
C LEU A 664 -19.21 0.59 -13.49
N GLN A 665 -18.36 1.48 -13.99
CA GLN A 665 -16.91 1.41 -13.82
C GLN A 665 -16.34 2.70 -13.24
N ALA A 666 -15.05 2.65 -12.92
CA ALA A 666 -14.29 3.78 -12.42
C ALA A 666 -12.92 3.81 -13.10
N VAL A 667 -12.29 4.99 -13.08
CA VAL A 667 -10.89 5.18 -13.45
C VAL A 667 -10.14 5.82 -12.29
N VAL A 668 -8.89 5.41 -12.11
CA VAL A 668 -7.97 5.93 -11.10
C VAL A 668 -6.73 6.43 -11.83
N ILE A 669 -6.67 7.74 -12.05
CA ILE A 669 -5.59 8.37 -12.81
C ILE A 669 -4.51 8.83 -11.85
N TYR A 670 -3.31 8.30 -12.02
CA TYR A 670 -2.11 8.75 -11.32
C TYR A 670 -1.28 9.68 -12.19
N CYS A 671 -0.91 10.81 -11.61
CA CYS A 671 -0.09 11.82 -12.25
C CYS A 671 1.06 12.21 -11.30
N LYS A 672 2.28 12.21 -11.83
CA LYS A 672 3.48 12.68 -11.13
C LYS A 672 4.05 13.87 -11.89
N GLN A 673 3.97 15.05 -11.29
CA GLN A 673 4.57 16.26 -11.85
C GLN A 673 6.09 16.13 -11.81
N ALA A 674 6.73 16.43 -12.94
CA ALA A 674 8.18 16.58 -12.99
C ALA A 674 8.58 17.75 -12.07
N PRO A 675 9.58 17.59 -11.19
CA PRO A 675 10.15 18.71 -10.46
C PRO A 675 10.53 19.83 -11.45
N SER A 676 10.39 21.10 -11.04
CA SER A 676 10.70 22.27 -11.89
C SER A 676 12.13 22.31 -12.45
N ASN A 677 13.02 21.42 -11.97
CA ASN A 677 14.43 21.30 -12.36
C ASN A 677 14.85 19.89 -12.86
N SER A 678 13.95 18.94 -13.13
CA SER A 678 14.37 17.60 -13.55
C SER A 678 14.72 17.53 -15.04
N LEU A 679 16.00 17.22 -15.34
CA LEU A 679 16.46 16.77 -16.65
C LEU A 679 15.73 15.47 -17.07
N PRO A 680 15.61 15.19 -18.39
CA PRO A 680 14.80 14.08 -18.90
C PRO A 680 15.25 12.74 -18.33
N GLY A 681 14.26 11.88 -18.04
CA GLY A 681 14.46 10.45 -17.81
C GLY A 681 15.29 9.82 -18.93
N GLN A 682 15.96 8.70 -18.64
CA GLN A 682 16.90 8.04 -19.53
C GLN A 682 16.34 7.91 -20.94
N THR A 683 16.69 8.83 -21.84
CA THR A 683 16.53 8.59 -23.27
C THR A 683 17.55 7.54 -23.63
N LEU A 684 17.12 6.28 -23.66
CA LEU A 684 17.94 5.17 -24.10
C LEU A 684 18.17 5.32 -25.60
N ASP A 685 19.36 5.76 -25.97
CA ASP A 685 19.79 5.76 -27.37
C ASP A 685 19.74 4.34 -27.92
N ARG A 686 19.30 4.21 -29.19
CA ARG A 686 19.27 2.92 -29.88
C ARG A 686 20.66 2.29 -29.89
N SER A 687 20.77 1.07 -29.38
CA SER A 687 22.06 0.41 -29.17
C SER A 687 21.93 -1.10 -29.31
N ALA A 688 23.04 -1.77 -29.61
CA ALA A 688 23.09 -3.22 -29.67
C ALA A 688 24.30 -3.79 -28.92
N GLY A 689 24.16 -5.01 -28.44
CA GLY A 689 25.20 -5.70 -27.70
C GLY A 689 25.10 -7.20 -27.72
N ILE A 690 26.07 -7.81 -27.04
CA ILE A 690 26.21 -9.26 -26.95
C ILE A 690 26.09 -9.69 -25.49
N LEU A 691 25.34 -10.77 -25.26
CA LEU A 691 25.31 -11.49 -24.00
C LEU A 691 26.43 -12.54 -23.99
N LEU A 692 27.41 -12.35 -23.09
CA LEU A 692 28.49 -13.31 -22.88
C LEU A 692 29.06 -13.15 -21.47
N HIS A 693 28.92 -14.17 -20.62
CA HIS A 693 29.53 -14.13 -19.30
C HIS A 693 31.06 -14.32 -19.38
N PRO A 694 31.89 -13.65 -18.55
CA PRO A 694 33.35 -13.79 -18.61
C PRO A 694 33.88 -15.20 -18.41
N SER A 695 33.16 -16.09 -17.72
CA SER A 695 33.54 -17.50 -17.57
C SER A 695 33.53 -18.26 -18.91
N CYS A 696 32.78 -17.78 -19.88
CA CYS A 696 32.67 -18.37 -21.21
C CYS A 696 33.82 -17.94 -22.14
N LEU A 697 34.66 -16.98 -21.74
CA LEU A 697 35.81 -16.59 -22.54
C LEU A 697 36.85 -17.72 -22.62
N PRO A 698 37.62 -17.84 -23.71
CA PRO A 698 38.68 -18.82 -23.83
C PRO A 698 39.70 -18.64 -22.69
N SER A 699 40.13 -19.75 -22.12
CA SER A 699 41.23 -19.72 -21.15
C SER A 699 41.92 -21.06 -21.08
N LYS A 700 43.24 -21.02 -20.89
CA LYS A 700 44.02 -22.23 -20.60
C LYS A 700 43.75 -22.77 -19.19
N TRP A 701 43.11 -22.00 -18.30
CA TRP A 701 42.90 -22.35 -16.90
C TRP A 701 41.59 -23.10 -16.60
N GLY A 702 40.84 -23.49 -17.64
CA GLY A 702 39.58 -24.23 -17.52
C GLY A 702 38.35 -23.39 -17.18
N ILE A 703 38.51 -22.06 -17.09
CA ILE A 703 37.43 -21.07 -16.97
C ILE A 703 37.94 -19.73 -17.52
N GLY A 704 37.09 -19.01 -18.24
CA GLY A 704 37.39 -17.64 -18.68
C GLY A 704 37.69 -16.70 -17.51
N ASP A 705 38.44 -15.64 -17.79
CA ASP A 705 38.88 -14.67 -16.78
C ASP A 705 38.97 -13.24 -17.32
N LEU A 706 39.28 -12.30 -16.43
CA LEU A 706 39.32 -10.86 -16.72
C LEU A 706 40.62 -10.41 -17.42
N GLY A 707 41.34 -11.35 -18.03
CA GLY A 707 42.61 -11.14 -18.71
C GLY A 707 42.47 -10.71 -20.17
N GLN A 708 43.51 -10.97 -20.96
CA GLN A 708 43.64 -10.48 -22.35
C GLN A 708 42.43 -10.79 -23.24
N GLU A 709 41.82 -11.96 -23.11
CA GLU A 709 40.66 -12.35 -23.92
C GLU A 709 39.43 -11.47 -23.66
N ALA A 710 39.24 -10.99 -22.43
CA ALA A 710 38.16 -10.04 -22.11
C ALA A 710 38.40 -8.68 -22.77
N TYR A 711 39.64 -8.19 -22.78
CA TYR A 711 40.00 -6.95 -23.48
C TYR A 711 39.87 -7.10 -25.00
N ALA A 712 40.27 -8.25 -25.56
CA ALA A 712 40.11 -8.57 -26.96
C ALA A 712 38.63 -8.65 -27.36
N PHE A 713 37.78 -9.19 -26.49
CA PHE A 713 36.33 -9.22 -26.70
C PHE A 713 35.73 -7.81 -26.73
N VAL A 714 36.13 -6.93 -25.81
CA VAL A 714 35.75 -5.50 -25.84
C VAL A 714 36.17 -4.84 -27.16
N ASP A 715 37.40 -5.11 -27.63
CA ASP A 715 37.86 -4.59 -28.91
C ASP A 715 37.08 -5.14 -30.10
N PHE A 716 36.69 -6.41 -30.06
CA PHE A 716 35.80 -7.01 -31.06
C PHE A 716 34.44 -6.31 -31.08
N LEU A 717 33.80 -6.11 -29.93
CA LEU A 717 32.51 -5.42 -29.83
C LEU A 717 32.58 -4.01 -30.40
N ALA A 718 33.59 -3.23 -30.01
CA ALA A 718 33.77 -1.86 -30.47
C ALA A 718 33.98 -1.80 -31.99
N GLN A 719 34.77 -2.73 -32.55
CA GLN A 719 34.98 -2.77 -33.99
C GLN A 719 33.81 -3.38 -34.77
N ALA A 720 32.95 -4.15 -34.11
CA ALA A 720 31.68 -4.67 -34.64
C ALA A 720 30.53 -3.66 -34.51
N GLY A 721 30.80 -2.42 -34.10
CA GLY A 721 29.81 -1.36 -33.94
C GLY A 721 28.80 -1.60 -32.82
N GLN A 722 29.05 -2.55 -31.93
CA GLN A 722 28.25 -2.78 -30.73
C GLN A 722 28.63 -1.77 -29.66
N SER A 723 27.71 -1.46 -28.74
CA SER A 723 27.90 -0.49 -27.64
C SER A 723 27.54 -1.06 -26.27
N LEU A 724 27.09 -2.32 -26.20
CA LEU A 724 26.65 -2.98 -24.98
C LEU A 724 27.32 -4.36 -24.82
N TRP A 725 27.70 -4.71 -23.60
CA TRP A 725 28.13 -6.05 -23.21
C TRP A 725 27.33 -6.49 -21.98
N GLN A 726 26.48 -7.50 -22.13
CA GLN A 726 25.73 -8.05 -21.00
C GLN A 726 26.44 -9.26 -20.39
N VAL A 727 26.53 -9.27 -19.07
CA VAL A 727 27.06 -10.36 -18.26
C VAL A 727 26.01 -10.85 -17.27
N LEU A 728 26.11 -12.12 -16.89
CA LEU A 728 25.38 -12.71 -15.75
C LEU A 728 26.00 -12.26 -14.41
N PRO A 729 25.41 -12.60 -13.24
CA PRO A 729 25.95 -12.16 -11.96
C PRO A 729 27.40 -12.60 -11.75
N LEU A 730 28.28 -11.66 -11.44
CA LEU A 730 29.71 -11.93 -11.19
C LEU A 730 30.00 -12.51 -9.79
N ASN A 731 28.94 -12.86 -9.06
CA ASN A 731 29.00 -13.37 -7.70
C ASN A 731 29.57 -14.80 -7.65
N PRO A 732 30.11 -15.26 -6.51
CA PRO A 732 30.52 -16.66 -6.34
C PRO A 732 29.38 -17.62 -6.68
N VAL A 733 29.67 -18.63 -7.49
CA VAL A 733 28.68 -19.63 -7.91
C VAL A 733 28.39 -20.66 -6.82
N ASP A 734 27.24 -21.33 -6.93
CA ASP A 734 26.88 -22.45 -6.07
C ASP A 734 27.63 -23.75 -6.42
N ASN A 735 27.28 -24.86 -5.75
CA ASN A 735 27.90 -26.17 -5.99
C ASN A 735 27.59 -26.75 -7.39
N GLN A 736 26.62 -26.20 -8.11
CA GLN A 736 26.24 -26.58 -9.47
C GLN A 736 26.81 -25.63 -10.54
N GLY A 737 27.49 -24.55 -10.12
CA GLY A 737 28.05 -23.55 -11.02
C GLY A 737 27.10 -22.38 -11.34
N SER A 738 25.93 -22.31 -10.71
CA SER A 738 24.95 -21.24 -10.94
C SER A 738 25.39 -19.91 -10.32
N PRO A 739 25.41 -18.80 -11.08
CA PRO A 739 25.68 -17.47 -10.54
C PRO A 739 24.49 -16.86 -9.79
N TYR A 740 23.28 -17.45 -9.89
CA TYR A 740 22.05 -16.93 -9.29
C TYR A 740 21.83 -17.35 -7.84
N LEU A 741 22.52 -18.39 -7.36
CA LEU A 741 22.43 -18.89 -5.99
C LEU A 741 23.73 -18.67 -5.21
N SER A 742 24.14 -17.40 -5.10
CA SER A 742 25.45 -17.06 -4.54
C SER A 742 25.53 -17.10 -3.01
N GLU A 743 26.70 -17.52 -2.51
CA GLU A 743 27.11 -17.39 -1.11
C GLU A 743 27.27 -15.93 -0.64
N SER A 744 27.27 -14.95 -1.56
CA SER A 744 27.30 -13.52 -1.22
C SER A 744 26.72 -12.65 -2.32
N ALA A 745 25.80 -11.76 -1.95
CA ALA A 745 25.23 -10.76 -2.84
C ALA A 745 26.22 -9.63 -3.23
N PHE A 746 27.36 -9.51 -2.53
CA PHE A 746 28.33 -8.41 -2.72
C PHE A 746 29.67 -8.85 -3.30
N ALA A 747 30.13 -10.04 -2.90
CA ALA A 747 31.42 -10.57 -3.30
C ALA A 747 31.42 -10.98 -4.75
N CYS A 748 32.61 -11.00 -5.36
CA CYS A 748 32.79 -11.43 -6.74
C CYS A 748 33.55 -12.75 -6.82
N TYR A 749 33.36 -13.50 -7.90
CA TYR A 749 33.87 -14.86 -8.06
C TYR A 749 35.40 -14.89 -8.31
N PRO A 750 36.21 -15.39 -7.37
CA PRO A 750 37.67 -15.28 -7.48
C PRO A 750 38.29 -16.07 -8.64
N LEU A 751 37.59 -17.07 -9.18
CA LEU A 751 38.10 -17.84 -10.31
C LEU A 751 38.11 -17.07 -11.63
N LEU A 752 37.48 -15.89 -11.71
CA LEU A 752 37.59 -14.99 -12.84
C LEU A 752 38.85 -14.10 -12.79
N ILE A 753 39.68 -14.17 -11.74
CA ILE A 753 40.94 -13.41 -11.67
C ILE A 753 41.92 -13.93 -12.73
N SER A 754 42.49 -13.04 -13.55
CA SER A 754 43.55 -13.38 -14.50
C SER A 754 44.88 -13.58 -13.77
N LEU A 755 45.54 -14.73 -14.01
CA LEU A 755 46.85 -15.03 -13.43
C LEU A 755 47.98 -14.35 -14.20
N GLU A 756 47.81 -14.13 -15.50
CA GLU A 756 48.72 -13.40 -16.37
C GLU A 756 48.89 -11.96 -15.89
N MET A 757 47.80 -11.28 -15.54
CA MET A 757 47.89 -9.93 -14.98
C MET A 757 48.57 -9.91 -13.59
N LEU A 758 48.52 -11.00 -12.83
CA LEU A 758 49.27 -11.13 -11.57
C LEU A 758 50.77 -11.31 -11.84
N GLN A 759 51.15 -11.96 -12.95
CA GLN A 759 52.54 -12.01 -13.40
C GLN A 759 53.03 -10.61 -13.79
N ASP A 760 52.25 -9.84 -14.55
CA ASP A 760 52.62 -8.47 -14.95
C ASP A 760 52.85 -7.55 -13.73
N GLN A 761 52.19 -7.85 -12.62
CA GLN A 761 52.33 -7.12 -11.35
C GLN A 761 53.47 -7.65 -10.47
N GLY A 762 54.22 -8.67 -10.92
CA GLY A 762 55.31 -9.30 -10.18
C GLY A 762 54.85 -10.19 -9.01
N LEU A 763 53.57 -10.56 -8.96
CA LEU A 763 53.02 -11.45 -7.91
C LEU A 763 53.18 -12.93 -8.26
N LEU A 764 53.33 -13.24 -9.54
CA LEU A 764 53.67 -14.55 -10.09
C LEU A 764 54.81 -14.42 -11.09
N THR A 765 55.49 -15.52 -11.37
CA THR A 765 56.58 -15.61 -12.36
C THR A 765 56.12 -16.41 -13.58
N GLU A 766 56.77 -16.18 -14.73
CA GLU A 766 56.46 -16.89 -15.97
C GLU A 766 56.55 -18.41 -15.82
N ALA A 767 57.58 -18.89 -15.12
CA ALA A 767 57.81 -20.32 -14.85
C ALA A 767 56.68 -20.97 -14.03
N GLU A 768 55.98 -20.20 -13.19
CA GLU A 768 54.84 -20.69 -12.41
C GLU A 768 53.57 -20.84 -13.26
N LEU A 769 53.48 -20.12 -14.38
CA LEU A 769 52.35 -20.20 -15.30
C LEU A 769 52.55 -21.25 -16.40
N THR A 770 53.76 -21.79 -16.57
CA THR A 770 54.07 -22.86 -17.53
C THR A 770 53.76 -24.27 -16.98
N LEU A 771 52.54 -24.48 -16.46
CA LEU A 771 52.12 -25.78 -15.91
C LEU A 771 51.75 -26.78 -17.02
N LYS A 772 52.12 -28.06 -16.84
CA LYS A 772 51.76 -29.16 -17.77
C LYS A 772 50.26 -29.46 -17.86
N ALA A 773 49.48 -29.13 -16.83
CA ALA A 773 48.04 -29.42 -16.73
C ALA A 773 47.30 -28.27 -16.01
N PRO A 774 47.04 -27.15 -16.69
CA PRO A 774 46.29 -26.04 -16.12
C PRO A 774 44.82 -26.45 -15.87
N SER A 775 44.26 -25.97 -14.76
CA SER A 775 42.89 -26.28 -14.29
C SER A 775 42.45 -25.25 -13.24
N THR A 776 41.16 -25.22 -12.92
CA THR A 776 40.61 -24.37 -11.85
C THR A 776 41.25 -24.68 -10.49
N ALA A 777 41.55 -25.95 -10.21
CA ALA A 777 42.28 -26.37 -9.01
C ALA A 777 43.73 -25.88 -8.97
N ALA A 778 44.41 -25.84 -10.13
CA ALA A 778 45.74 -25.24 -10.25
C ALA A 778 45.69 -23.71 -10.05
N LYS A 779 44.63 -23.06 -10.56
CA LYS A 779 44.39 -21.63 -10.42
C LYS A 779 44.29 -21.20 -8.95
N GLU A 780 43.50 -21.91 -8.12
CA GLU A 780 43.41 -21.64 -6.68
C GLU A 780 44.77 -21.78 -5.95
N LYS A 781 45.61 -22.75 -6.34
CA LYS A 781 46.96 -22.89 -5.77
C LYS A 781 47.86 -21.69 -6.10
N LEU A 782 47.78 -21.18 -7.33
CA LEU A 782 48.55 -20.03 -7.78
C LEU A 782 48.06 -18.73 -7.13
N LEU A 783 46.75 -18.56 -6.93
CA LEU A 783 46.19 -17.42 -6.19
C LEU A 783 46.73 -17.34 -4.74
N ARG A 784 46.84 -18.48 -4.04
CA ARG A 784 47.47 -18.52 -2.70
C ARG A 784 48.95 -18.16 -2.73
N LYS A 785 49.66 -18.55 -3.80
CA LYS A 785 51.06 -18.16 -3.99
C LYS A 785 51.20 -16.66 -4.26
N ALA A 786 50.33 -16.11 -5.10
CA ALA A 786 50.26 -14.67 -5.35
C ALA A 786 49.99 -13.88 -4.06
N TYR A 787 49.10 -14.37 -3.18
CA TYR A 787 48.88 -13.76 -1.86
C TYR A 787 50.13 -13.79 -0.97
N ALA A 788 50.86 -14.91 -0.94
CA ALA A 788 52.10 -15.01 -0.17
C ALA A 788 53.17 -14.02 -0.65
N ASN A 789 53.23 -13.77 -1.97
CA ASN A 789 54.11 -12.76 -2.56
C ASN A 789 53.61 -11.33 -2.31
N PHE A 790 52.30 -11.10 -2.40
CA PHE A 790 51.67 -9.81 -2.11
C PHE A 790 51.99 -9.33 -0.69
N LYS A 791 51.92 -10.23 0.30
CA LYS A 791 52.26 -9.93 1.70
C LYS A 791 53.71 -9.46 1.89
N ARG A 792 54.63 -9.81 0.99
CA ARG A 792 56.05 -9.42 1.06
C ARG A 792 56.31 -8.05 0.44
N LEU A 793 55.40 -7.56 -0.39
CA LEU A 793 55.46 -6.23 -0.96
C LEU A 793 54.89 -5.22 0.06
N GLN A 794 55.42 -3.99 0.09
CA GLN A 794 54.91 -2.94 0.98
C GLN A 794 53.40 -2.71 0.76
N GLU A 795 52.67 -2.45 1.85
CA GLU A 795 51.25 -2.11 1.79
C GLU A 795 51.03 -0.91 0.88
N LYS A 796 50.19 -1.10 -0.14
CA LYS A 796 49.83 -0.04 -1.08
C LYS A 796 48.59 0.69 -0.56
N GLN A 797 48.58 2.02 -0.68
CA GLN A 797 47.47 2.86 -0.23
C GLN A 797 46.13 2.43 -0.83
N ASP A 798 46.11 2.03 -2.11
CA ASP A 798 44.91 1.59 -2.81
C ASP A 798 44.27 0.32 -2.22
N TYR A 799 45.06 -0.58 -1.63
CA TYR A 799 44.55 -1.74 -0.91
C TYR A 799 43.86 -1.32 0.39
N ASN A 800 44.45 -0.39 1.15
CA ASN A 800 43.85 0.12 2.38
C ASN A 800 42.55 0.90 2.10
N ASP A 801 42.53 1.70 1.03
CA ASP A 801 41.33 2.43 0.60
C ASP A 801 40.20 1.45 0.21
N PHE A 802 40.52 0.33 -0.46
CA PHE A 802 39.57 -0.75 -0.74
C PHE A 802 39.03 -1.38 0.55
N LEU A 803 39.90 -1.70 1.52
CA LEU A 803 39.47 -2.29 2.78
C LEU A 803 38.52 -1.38 3.56
N VAL A 804 38.78 -0.07 3.57
CA VAL A 804 37.91 0.91 4.25
C VAL A 804 36.59 1.08 3.52
N SER A 805 36.63 1.28 2.20
CA SER A 805 35.41 1.56 1.41
C SER A 805 34.47 0.37 1.27
N GLU A 806 34.98 -0.86 1.37
CA GLU A 806 34.19 -2.09 1.21
C GLU A 806 33.96 -2.82 2.55
N GLN A 807 34.35 -2.21 3.69
CA GLN A 807 34.33 -2.83 5.01
C GLN A 807 32.96 -3.40 5.40
N TYR A 808 31.87 -2.70 5.02
CA TYR A 808 30.49 -2.99 5.43
C TYR A 808 30.00 -4.39 5.03
N TRP A 809 30.51 -4.97 3.93
CA TRP A 809 30.20 -6.34 3.51
C TRP A 809 31.43 -7.28 3.53
N LEU A 810 32.63 -6.73 3.26
CA LEU A 810 33.84 -7.52 3.06
C LEU A 810 34.25 -8.29 4.31
N GLU A 811 34.15 -7.64 5.48
CA GLU A 811 34.59 -8.23 6.75
C GLU A 811 33.79 -9.47 7.16
N ASP A 812 32.50 -9.45 6.90
CA ASP A 812 31.62 -10.56 7.19
C ASP A 812 31.74 -11.65 6.14
N TYR A 813 31.89 -11.29 4.86
CA TYR A 813 32.13 -12.27 3.79
C TYR A 813 33.43 -13.04 4.00
N CYS A 814 34.53 -12.36 4.28
CA CYS A 814 35.83 -13.00 4.49
C CYS A 814 35.82 -13.93 5.72
N LEU A 815 35.13 -13.53 6.80
CA LEU A 815 34.95 -14.38 7.98
C LEU A 815 34.05 -15.57 7.66
N TYR A 816 32.93 -15.37 6.96
CA TYR A 816 32.01 -16.41 6.52
C TYR A 816 32.76 -17.47 5.69
N LYS A 817 33.55 -17.06 4.69
CA LYS A 817 34.34 -17.99 3.87
C LYS A 817 35.37 -18.77 4.68
N ALA A 818 36.04 -18.12 5.62
CA ALA A 818 37.00 -18.79 6.50
C ALA A 818 36.32 -19.82 7.41
N LEU A 819 35.15 -19.48 7.96
CA LEU A 819 34.33 -20.39 8.77
C LEU A 819 33.80 -21.55 7.93
N LYS A 820 33.28 -21.29 6.72
CA LYS A 820 32.80 -22.32 5.81
C LYS A 820 33.90 -23.31 5.45
N LYS A 821 35.12 -22.81 5.20
CA LYS A 821 36.30 -23.66 4.98
C LYS A 821 36.65 -24.51 6.21
N LYS A 822 36.64 -23.93 7.43
CA LYS A 822 36.85 -24.70 8.68
C LYS A 822 35.84 -25.85 8.82
N HIS A 823 34.58 -25.59 8.46
CA HIS A 823 33.50 -26.58 8.52
C HIS A 823 33.37 -27.42 7.25
N LYS A 824 34.41 -27.50 6.41
CA LYS A 824 34.44 -28.35 5.21
C LYS A 824 33.27 -28.12 4.23
N GLY A 825 32.80 -26.88 4.14
CA GLY A 825 31.73 -26.50 3.22
C GLY A 825 30.31 -26.62 3.79
N LEU A 826 30.14 -27.05 5.04
CA LEU A 826 28.82 -27.11 5.67
C LEU A 826 28.14 -25.73 5.72
N PRO A 827 26.81 -25.67 5.54
CA PRO A 827 26.05 -24.44 5.61
C PRO A 827 26.11 -23.84 7.01
N TRP A 828 25.96 -22.52 7.12
CA TRP A 828 26.17 -21.82 8.39
C TRP A 828 25.20 -22.23 9.50
N GLN A 829 24.00 -22.71 9.14
CA GLN A 829 23.00 -23.27 10.05
C GLN A 829 23.51 -24.51 10.79
N GLN A 830 24.54 -25.18 10.26
CA GLN A 830 25.14 -26.38 10.87
C GLN A 830 26.48 -26.10 11.58
N TRP A 831 26.88 -24.84 11.73
CA TRP A 831 28.07 -24.47 12.49
C TRP A 831 27.84 -24.57 14.00
N GLU A 832 28.88 -24.42 14.81
CA GLU A 832 28.70 -24.39 16.25
C GLU A 832 27.73 -23.25 16.65
N PRO A 833 26.78 -23.47 17.59
CA PRO A 833 25.69 -22.53 17.86
C PRO A 833 26.13 -21.09 18.13
N ALA A 834 27.24 -20.89 18.83
CA ALA A 834 27.78 -19.56 19.10
C ALA A 834 28.27 -18.83 17.83
N LEU A 835 28.75 -19.54 16.81
CA LEU A 835 29.16 -18.96 15.54
C LEU A 835 27.98 -18.79 14.58
N ALA A 836 27.06 -19.75 14.56
CA ALA A 836 25.80 -19.63 13.83
C ALA A 836 24.98 -18.42 14.33
N ALA A 837 24.84 -18.24 15.65
CA ALA A 837 24.16 -17.10 16.28
C ALA A 837 25.01 -15.82 16.38
N ARG A 838 26.23 -15.81 15.81
CA ARG A 838 27.11 -14.63 15.76
C ARG A 838 27.46 -14.03 17.13
N ASP A 839 27.67 -14.87 18.14
CA ASP A 839 28.14 -14.42 19.45
C ASP A 839 29.43 -13.60 19.33
N LYS A 840 29.44 -12.41 19.94
CA LYS A 840 30.54 -11.44 19.81
C LYS A 840 31.88 -12.05 20.23
N LYS A 841 31.93 -12.84 21.31
CA LYS A 841 33.19 -13.44 21.80
C LYS A 841 33.67 -14.54 20.86
N ALA A 842 32.75 -15.39 20.38
CA ALA A 842 33.04 -16.43 19.40
C ALA A 842 33.59 -15.85 18.09
N LEU A 843 32.99 -14.79 17.57
CA LEU A 843 33.45 -14.11 16.35
C LEU A 843 34.83 -13.47 16.53
N VAL A 844 35.10 -12.79 17.66
CA VAL A 844 36.44 -12.22 17.94
C VAL A 844 37.51 -13.32 17.98
N LYS A 845 37.20 -14.46 18.62
CA LYS A 845 38.10 -15.62 18.64
C LYS A 845 38.31 -16.18 17.24
N ALA A 846 37.24 -16.36 16.46
CA ALA A 846 37.31 -16.85 15.09
C ALA A 846 38.16 -15.93 14.19
N ARG A 847 37.95 -14.61 14.25
CA ARG A 847 38.73 -13.62 13.48
C ARG A 847 40.24 -13.72 13.78
N ARG A 848 40.62 -13.94 15.04
CA ARG A 848 42.04 -14.14 15.44
C ARG A 848 42.61 -15.45 14.91
N VAL A 849 41.89 -16.56 15.10
CA VAL A 849 42.35 -17.91 14.68
C VAL A 849 42.44 -18.02 13.17
N MET A 850 41.53 -17.36 12.44
CA MET A 850 41.39 -17.47 10.99
C MET A 850 41.98 -16.31 10.21
N ALA A 851 42.77 -15.43 10.85
CA ALA A 851 43.28 -14.20 10.26
C ALA A 851 43.98 -14.40 8.90
N VAL A 852 44.73 -15.50 8.74
CA VAL A 852 45.42 -15.82 7.47
C VAL A 852 44.43 -16.08 6.34
N GLU A 853 43.37 -16.86 6.59
CA GLU A 853 42.36 -17.13 5.55
C GLU A 853 41.51 -15.89 5.28
N ILE A 854 41.14 -15.12 6.31
CA ILE A 854 40.40 -13.86 6.16
C ILE A 854 41.19 -12.88 5.27
N ASN A 855 42.48 -12.70 5.53
CA ASN A 855 43.33 -11.82 4.73
C ASN A 855 43.53 -12.34 3.29
N TYR A 856 43.57 -13.65 3.09
CA TYR A 856 43.58 -14.23 1.74
C TYR A 856 42.28 -13.89 0.99
N GLN A 857 41.12 -14.02 1.63
CA GLN A 857 39.83 -13.65 1.02
C GLN A 857 39.75 -12.15 0.71
N ARG A 858 40.25 -11.28 1.60
CA ARG A 858 40.36 -9.83 1.34
C ARG A 858 41.22 -9.54 0.11
N PHE A 859 42.36 -10.21 -0.01
CA PHE A 859 43.25 -10.09 -1.18
C PHE A 859 42.55 -10.50 -2.48
N LEU A 860 41.83 -11.63 -2.48
CA LEU A 860 41.09 -12.08 -3.67
C LEU A 860 40.06 -11.04 -4.13
N GLN A 861 39.26 -10.52 -3.20
CA GLN A 861 38.25 -9.51 -3.54
C GLN A 861 38.87 -8.20 -4.03
N TYR A 862 39.99 -7.77 -3.44
CA TYR A 862 40.74 -6.60 -3.91
C TYR A 862 41.29 -6.79 -5.34
N ILE A 863 41.93 -7.93 -5.61
CA ILE A 863 42.48 -8.22 -6.94
C ILE A 863 41.38 -8.28 -7.99
N PHE A 864 40.28 -8.99 -7.69
CA PHE A 864 39.11 -9.02 -8.58
C PHE A 864 38.62 -7.61 -8.85
N HIS A 865 38.37 -6.82 -7.80
CA HIS A 865 37.83 -5.47 -7.89
C HIS A 865 38.71 -4.60 -8.80
N ARG A 866 40.03 -4.66 -8.64
CA ARG A 866 40.96 -3.91 -9.48
C ARG A 866 40.92 -4.37 -10.94
N GLN A 867 40.96 -5.68 -11.21
CA GLN A 867 40.93 -6.19 -12.59
C GLN A 867 39.61 -5.83 -13.28
N TRP A 868 38.48 -6.01 -12.60
CA TRP A 868 37.15 -5.71 -13.13
C TRP A 868 36.96 -4.23 -13.42
N LEU A 869 37.30 -3.34 -12.48
CA LEU A 869 37.13 -1.89 -12.70
C LEU A 869 38.06 -1.37 -13.81
N ASN A 870 39.25 -1.96 -13.98
CA ASN A 870 40.13 -1.64 -15.09
C ASN A 870 39.55 -2.07 -16.44
N LEU A 871 38.92 -3.25 -16.50
CA LEU A 871 38.25 -3.75 -17.69
C LEU A 871 37.00 -2.93 -18.02
N LYS A 872 36.14 -2.63 -17.03
CA LYS A 872 34.99 -1.73 -17.20
C LYS A 872 35.43 -0.35 -17.70
N SER A 873 36.45 0.23 -17.07
CA SER A 873 37.00 1.52 -17.51
C SER A 873 37.55 1.48 -18.93
N TYR A 874 38.12 0.34 -19.35
CA TYR A 874 38.56 0.13 -20.72
C TYR A 874 37.38 0.02 -21.69
N ALA A 875 36.38 -0.80 -21.37
CA ALA A 875 35.12 -0.93 -22.12
C ALA A 875 34.46 0.42 -22.34
N ASN A 876 34.28 1.21 -21.27
CA ASN A 876 33.63 2.52 -21.33
C ASN A 876 34.42 3.49 -22.22
N ARG A 877 35.76 3.50 -22.16
CA ARG A 877 36.60 4.32 -23.07
C ARG A 877 36.50 3.90 -24.53
N ARG A 878 36.12 2.66 -24.81
CA ARG A 878 35.87 2.13 -26.16
C ARG A 878 34.41 2.28 -26.59
N GLY A 879 33.57 2.92 -25.78
CA GLY A 879 32.14 3.12 -26.06
C GLY A 879 31.26 1.91 -25.75
N ILE A 880 31.77 0.93 -24.99
CA ILE A 880 31.02 -0.27 -24.57
C ILE A 880 30.56 -0.09 -23.13
N ARG A 881 29.25 -0.08 -22.88
CA ARG A 881 28.66 -0.11 -21.54
C ARG A 881 28.44 -1.55 -21.09
N ILE A 882 28.69 -1.84 -19.82
CA ILE A 882 28.48 -3.16 -19.24
C ILE A 882 27.11 -3.23 -18.55
N ILE A 883 26.29 -4.17 -19.00
CA ILE A 883 25.01 -4.52 -18.38
C ILE A 883 25.26 -5.71 -17.45
N GLY A 884 25.07 -5.50 -16.15
CA GLY A 884 25.08 -6.55 -15.15
C GLY A 884 23.72 -7.16 -14.91
N ASP A 885 23.68 -8.05 -13.92
CA ASP A 885 22.49 -8.83 -13.60
C ASP A 885 22.42 -9.05 -12.09
N LEU A 886 21.22 -8.93 -11.53
CA LEU A 886 20.99 -8.99 -10.09
C LEU A 886 19.78 -9.88 -9.77
N PRO A 887 20.00 -11.08 -9.22
CA PRO A 887 18.94 -11.92 -8.67
C PRO A 887 18.19 -11.19 -7.56
N ILE A 888 16.86 -11.19 -7.57
CA ILE A 888 16.09 -10.57 -6.47
C ILE A 888 16.45 -11.23 -5.13
N TYR A 889 16.43 -12.55 -5.03
CA TYR A 889 16.71 -13.29 -3.81
C TYR A 889 18.19 -13.63 -3.62
N VAL A 890 18.55 -13.98 -2.38
CA VAL A 890 19.88 -14.48 -2.01
C VAL A 890 19.80 -15.95 -1.62
N ALA A 891 20.93 -16.65 -1.51
CA ALA A 891 20.93 -18.04 -1.07
C ALA A 891 20.71 -18.17 0.45
N ALA A 892 20.03 -19.24 0.87
CA ALA A 892 19.83 -19.57 2.29
C ALA A 892 21.16 -19.77 3.03
N ASP A 893 22.12 -20.44 2.39
CA ASP A 893 23.48 -20.58 2.86
C ASP A 893 24.39 -19.50 2.25
N SER A 894 24.25 -18.27 2.76
CA SER A 894 25.07 -17.14 2.34
C SER A 894 25.58 -16.33 3.53
N CYS A 895 26.59 -15.50 3.27
CA CYS A 895 27.02 -14.49 4.23
C CYS A 895 25.88 -13.51 4.57
N ASN A 896 25.00 -13.22 3.60
CA ASN A 896 23.92 -12.26 3.76
C ASN A 896 22.88 -12.73 4.78
N THR A 897 22.40 -13.97 4.67
CA THR A 897 21.41 -14.54 5.60
C THR A 897 22.02 -14.84 6.97
N TRP A 898 23.32 -15.15 7.03
CA TRP A 898 24.04 -15.28 8.28
C TRP A 898 24.17 -13.95 9.02
N ALA A 899 24.64 -12.89 8.34
CA ALA A 899 24.96 -11.60 8.95
C ALA A 899 23.75 -10.69 9.18
N TYR A 900 22.76 -10.75 8.28
CA TYR A 900 21.59 -9.87 8.24
C TYR A 900 20.28 -10.65 8.42
N ARG A 901 20.29 -11.68 9.26
CA ARG A 901 19.17 -12.63 9.44
C ARG A 901 17.81 -11.96 9.65
N HIS A 902 17.78 -10.83 10.36
CA HIS A 902 16.56 -10.09 10.69
C HIS A 902 15.88 -9.42 9.49
N TYR A 903 16.49 -9.41 8.30
CA TYR A 903 15.86 -8.95 7.05
C TYR A 903 15.25 -10.09 6.23
N PHE A 904 15.26 -11.32 6.76
CA PHE A 904 14.72 -12.50 6.10
C PHE A 904 13.71 -13.19 7.01
N LYS A 905 12.70 -13.83 6.43
CA LYS A 905 11.74 -14.69 7.15
C LYS A 905 12.42 -15.97 7.62
N MET A 906 13.16 -15.88 8.72
CA MET A 906 13.91 -16.97 9.34
C MET A 906 13.71 -17.00 10.85
N ASP A 907 13.78 -18.20 11.43
CA ASP A 907 13.73 -18.37 12.88
C ASP A 907 15.07 -18.03 13.56
N GLU A 908 15.11 -18.13 14.89
CA GLU A 908 16.31 -17.89 15.70
C GLU A 908 17.47 -18.85 15.39
N ASN A 909 17.19 -20.03 14.85
CA ASN A 909 18.18 -21.04 14.46
C ASN A 909 18.65 -20.89 13.01
N GLY A 910 18.01 -20.02 12.22
CA GLY A 910 18.32 -19.81 10.81
C GLY A 910 17.56 -20.74 9.86
N ALA A 911 16.55 -21.45 10.34
CA ALA A 911 15.62 -22.18 9.48
C ALA A 911 14.73 -21.19 8.74
N GLN A 912 14.45 -21.47 7.47
CA GLN A 912 13.56 -20.65 6.66
C GLN A 912 12.14 -20.83 7.18
N LEU A 913 11.43 -19.73 7.42
CA LEU A 913 9.99 -19.76 7.70
C LEU A 913 9.17 -19.81 6.42
N ALA A 914 9.77 -19.41 5.29
CA ALA A 914 9.14 -19.45 3.98
C ALA A 914 10.20 -19.50 2.87
N GLN A 915 9.82 -20.03 1.70
CA GLN A 915 10.71 -20.20 0.54
C GLN A 915 10.12 -19.53 -0.70
N ALA A 916 10.99 -18.96 -1.53
CA ALA A 916 10.61 -18.34 -2.79
C ALA A 916 10.35 -19.38 -3.87
N GLY A 917 9.39 -19.06 -4.74
CA GLY A 917 9.14 -19.79 -5.97
C GLY A 917 8.32 -18.98 -6.96
N VAL A 918 7.74 -19.68 -7.93
CA VAL A 918 6.70 -19.17 -8.82
C VAL A 918 5.59 -20.23 -8.95
N PRO A 919 4.32 -19.80 -9.10
CA PRO A 919 3.21 -20.73 -9.25
C PRO A 919 3.32 -21.53 -10.56
N PRO A 920 2.51 -22.59 -10.72
CA PRO A 920 2.34 -23.26 -12.00
C PRO A 920 2.06 -22.30 -13.16
N ASP A 921 2.80 -22.48 -14.25
CA ASP A 921 2.70 -21.67 -15.46
C ASP A 921 2.89 -22.53 -16.72
N HIS A 922 3.00 -21.88 -17.89
CA HIS A 922 3.24 -22.59 -19.15
C HIS A 922 4.59 -23.30 -19.23
N PHE A 923 5.58 -22.92 -18.40
CA PHE A 923 6.91 -23.53 -18.34
C PHE A 923 6.96 -24.73 -17.40
N SER A 924 6.19 -24.70 -16.31
CA SER A 924 6.13 -25.77 -15.32
C SER A 924 4.73 -25.98 -14.77
N ALA A 925 4.18 -27.17 -15.02
CA ALA A 925 2.89 -27.59 -14.48
C ALA A 925 2.81 -27.61 -12.94
N THR A 926 3.96 -27.67 -12.26
CA THR A 926 4.07 -27.69 -10.79
C THR A 926 4.64 -26.40 -10.21
N GLY A 927 4.82 -25.37 -11.05
CA GLY A 927 5.57 -24.17 -10.72
C GLY A 927 7.05 -24.46 -10.51
N GLN A 928 7.78 -23.50 -9.95
CA GLN A 928 9.20 -23.67 -9.65
C GLN A 928 9.47 -23.30 -8.21
N LEU A 929 9.99 -24.26 -7.43
CA LEU A 929 10.43 -24.03 -6.08
C LEU A 929 11.94 -23.73 -6.10
N TRP A 930 12.32 -22.49 -5.82
CA TRP A 930 13.72 -22.06 -5.90
C TRP A 930 14.47 -22.30 -4.58
N GLY A 931 13.74 -22.30 -3.46
CA GLY A 931 14.29 -22.59 -2.13
C GLY A 931 15.10 -21.46 -1.51
N ASN A 932 15.07 -20.27 -2.12
CA ASN A 932 15.63 -19.07 -1.54
C ASN A 932 14.79 -18.58 -0.35
N PRO A 933 15.41 -18.00 0.70
CA PRO A 933 14.66 -17.31 1.74
C PRO A 933 14.01 -16.04 1.21
N ILE A 934 12.86 -15.73 1.78
CA ILE A 934 12.10 -14.52 1.48
C ILE A 934 12.53 -13.38 2.40
N TYR A 935 12.51 -12.15 1.87
CA TYR A 935 12.74 -10.95 2.64
C TYR A 935 11.61 -10.65 3.62
N ASP A 936 11.96 -10.15 4.81
CA ASP A 936 11.01 -9.42 5.63
C ASP A 936 10.98 -7.95 5.14
N TRP A 937 10.08 -7.68 4.20
CA TRP A 937 9.93 -6.34 3.63
C TRP A 937 9.46 -5.28 4.64
N GLY A 938 8.79 -5.70 5.72
CA GLY A 938 8.41 -4.82 6.82
C GLY A 938 9.63 -4.37 7.65
N ALA A 939 10.50 -5.32 8.00
CA ALA A 939 11.77 -5.04 8.66
C ALA A 939 12.68 -4.17 7.78
N LEU A 940 12.77 -4.46 6.48
CA LEU A 940 13.53 -3.64 5.53
C LEU A 940 12.95 -2.23 5.39
N GLY A 941 11.62 -2.08 5.30
CA GLY A 941 10.98 -0.77 5.22
C GLY A 941 11.22 0.09 6.47
N THR A 942 11.21 -0.52 7.66
CA THR A 942 11.54 0.16 8.93
C THR A 942 13.00 0.63 8.96
N ALA A 943 13.89 -0.11 8.29
CA ALA A 943 15.31 0.25 8.15
C ALA A 943 15.60 1.11 6.91
N ASP A 944 14.56 1.74 6.32
CA ASP A 944 14.67 2.58 5.11
C ASP A 944 15.43 1.87 3.98
N TYR A 945 15.16 0.58 3.83
CA TYR A 945 15.73 -0.31 2.82
C TYR A 945 17.27 -0.26 2.73
N SER A 946 17.95 0.04 3.86
CA SER A 946 19.39 0.31 3.89
C SER A 946 20.25 -0.81 3.28
N TRP A 947 19.88 -2.07 3.49
CA TRP A 947 20.56 -3.22 2.89
C TRP A 947 20.44 -3.26 1.35
N TRP A 948 19.28 -2.90 0.80
CA TRP A 948 19.08 -2.81 -0.65
C TRP A 948 19.82 -1.61 -1.25
N LYS A 949 19.83 -0.45 -0.55
CA LYS A 949 20.66 0.71 -0.91
C LYS A 949 22.15 0.30 -0.98
N GLU A 950 22.65 -0.41 0.03
CA GLU A 950 24.03 -0.93 0.03
C GLU A 950 24.31 -1.92 -1.10
N ARG A 951 23.37 -2.82 -1.39
CA ARG A 951 23.46 -3.80 -2.48
C ARG A 951 23.58 -3.10 -3.83
N LEU A 952 22.69 -2.16 -4.11
CA LEU A 952 22.71 -1.42 -5.37
C LEU A 952 23.91 -0.48 -5.50
N ARG A 953 24.38 0.13 -4.41
CA ARG A 953 25.62 0.92 -4.41
C ARG A 953 26.83 0.11 -4.88
N ARG A 954 26.92 -1.16 -4.47
CA ARG A 954 27.95 -2.08 -4.95
C ARG A 954 27.75 -2.42 -6.42
N VAL A 955 26.53 -2.76 -6.81
CA VAL A 955 26.17 -3.16 -8.17
C VAL A 955 26.42 -2.04 -9.18
N PHE A 956 26.01 -0.80 -8.91
CA PHE A 956 26.27 0.36 -9.78
C PHE A 956 27.74 0.76 -9.86
N ARG A 957 28.58 0.32 -8.91
CA ARG A 957 30.04 0.42 -9.05
C ARG A 957 30.59 -0.63 -10.03
N LEU A 958 29.99 -1.82 -10.08
CA LEU A 958 30.43 -2.92 -10.94
C LEU A 958 29.92 -2.79 -12.38
N TYR A 959 28.73 -2.24 -12.60
CA TYR A 959 28.09 -2.18 -13.91
C TYR A 959 27.68 -0.75 -14.28
N ASP A 960 27.37 -0.51 -15.55
CA ASP A 960 26.81 0.78 -16.00
C ASP A 960 25.28 0.74 -15.99
N THR A 961 24.69 -0.45 -16.15
CA THR A 961 23.26 -0.74 -16.05
C THR A 961 23.08 -2.13 -15.46
N VAL A 962 21.96 -2.40 -14.78
CA VAL A 962 21.70 -3.73 -14.19
C VAL A 962 20.32 -4.25 -14.57
N ARG A 963 20.24 -5.51 -14.98
CA ARG A 963 18.98 -6.26 -15.04
C ARG A 963 18.57 -6.68 -13.63
N LEU A 964 17.38 -6.29 -13.20
CA LEU A 964 16.76 -6.83 -11.99
C LEU A 964 15.95 -8.06 -12.38
N ASP A 965 16.48 -9.23 -12.03
CA ASP A 965 15.86 -10.52 -12.28
C ASP A 965 14.62 -10.74 -11.41
N HIS A 966 13.58 -11.31 -11.99
CA HIS A 966 12.27 -11.49 -11.37
C HIS A 966 11.71 -10.18 -10.78
N PHE A 967 11.71 -9.11 -11.59
CA PHE A 967 11.33 -7.76 -11.15
C PHE A 967 9.93 -7.74 -10.54
N ARG A 968 9.02 -8.56 -11.05
CA ARG A 968 7.66 -8.68 -10.51
C ARG A 968 7.63 -9.02 -9.00
N GLY A 969 8.67 -9.67 -8.48
CA GLY A 969 8.83 -9.95 -7.05
C GLY A 969 8.90 -8.72 -6.14
N PHE A 970 9.23 -7.54 -6.70
CA PHE A 970 9.14 -6.27 -5.98
C PHE A 970 7.71 -5.75 -5.85
N GLU A 971 6.81 -6.10 -6.78
CA GLU A 971 5.39 -5.78 -6.68
C GLU A 971 4.66 -6.81 -5.82
N ALA A 972 4.79 -8.09 -6.15
CA ALA A 972 4.27 -9.22 -5.39
C ALA A 972 5.12 -10.46 -5.62
N PHE A 973 5.31 -11.29 -4.61
CA PHE A 973 6.09 -12.52 -4.70
C PHE A 973 5.30 -13.74 -4.26
N TRP A 974 5.69 -14.90 -4.78
CA TRP A 974 5.07 -16.18 -4.46
C TRP A 974 5.81 -16.83 -3.29
N GLU A 975 5.11 -16.97 -2.17
CA GLU A 975 5.60 -17.56 -0.93
C GLU A 975 5.14 -19.01 -0.82
N VAL A 976 6.07 -19.92 -0.58
CA VAL A 976 5.81 -21.36 -0.41
C VAL A 976 6.25 -21.82 0.98
N GLU A 977 5.45 -22.68 1.61
CA GLU A 977 5.75 -23.25 2.92
C GLU A 977 7.00 -24.14 2.87
N PRO A 978 7.88 -24.10 3.89
CA PRO A 978 9.14 -24.85 3.82
C PRO A 978 9.00 -26.38 3.76
N SER A 979 7.86 -26.92 4.18
CA SER A 979 7.56 -28.36 4.12
C SER A 979 7.15 -28.85 2.74
N ASP A 980 6.77 -27.95 1.84
CA ASP A 980 6.30 -28.31 0.51
C ASP A 980 7.46 -28.67 -0.41
N VAL A 981 7.18 -29.61 -1.33
CA VAL A 981 8.15 -30.13 -2.30
C VAL A 981 7.92 -29.58 -3.72
N THR A 982 6.78 -28.92 -3.95
CA THR A 982 6.42 -28.21 -5.19
C THR A 982 5.98 -26.79 -4.86
N ALA A 983 5.84 -25.92 -5.86
CA ALA A 983 5.41 -24.54 -5.65
C ALA A 983 3.88 -24.35 -5.79
N GLU A 984 3.11 -25.42 -5.98
CA GLU A 984 1.67 -25.37 -6.25
C GLU A 984 0.86 -24.75 -5.11
N ASN A 985 1.26 -25.02 -3.86
CA ASN A 985 0.52 -24.61 -2.66
C ASN A 985 0.98 -23.26 -2.08
N GLY A 986 1.70 -22.45 -2.87
CA GLY A 986 2.11 -21.13 -2.41
C GLY A 986 0.99 -20.08 -2.42
N ARG A 987 1.34 -18.86 -2.03
CA ARG A 987 0.45 -17.70 -2.03
C ARG A 987 1.15 -16.43 -2.53
N TRP A 988 0.39 -15.55 -3.17
CA TRP A 988 0.86 -14.21 -3.54
C TRP A 988 0.85 -13.28 -2.32
N LEU A 989 2.02 -12.73 -1.99
CA LEU A 989 2.17 -11.66 -1.01
C LEU A 989 2.70 -10.40 -1.68
N LYS A 990 2.29 -9.23 -1.19
CA LYS A 990 2.74 -7.94 -1.71
C LYS A 990 4.21 -7.72 -1.36
N GLY A 991 5.01 -7.31 -2.35
CA GLY A 991 6.37 -6.83 -2.17
C GLY A 991 6.41 -5.37 -1.69
N PRO A 992 7.59 -4.72 -1.71
CA PRO A 992 7.75 -3.35 -1.25
C PRO A 992 7.18 -2.30 -2.22
N GLY A 993 6.94 -2.68 -3.47
CA GLY A 993 6.36 -1.85 -4.53
C GLY A 993 7.09 -0.51 -4.72
N LYS A 994 6.30 0.54 -4.98
CA LYS A 994 6.76 1.92 -5.16
C LYS A 994 7.74 2.39 -4.07
N ARG A 995 7.47 2.09 -2.80
CA ARG A 995 8.21 2.63 -1.64
C ARG A 995 9.72 2.32 -1.68
N LEU A 996 10.10 1.10 -2.04
CA LEU A 996 11.51 0.74 -2.18
C LEU A 996 12.18 1.61 -3.26
N PHE A 997 11.56 1.71 -4.43
CA PHE A 997 12.15 2.43 -5.55
C PHE A 997 12.19 3.94 -5.33
N GLU A 998 11.25 4.51 -4.58
CA GLU A 998 11.37 5.91 -4.13
C GLU A 998 12.57 6.12 -3.22
N ALA A 999 12.73 5.27 -2.20
CA ALA A 999 13.88 5.32 -1.31
C ALA A 999 15.22 5.13 -2.06
N LEU A 1000 15.22 4.34 -3.14
CA LEU A 1000 16.37 4.15 -4.01
C LEU A 1000 16.62 5.36 -4.93
N VAL A 1001 15.58 5.98 -5.48
CA VAL A 1001 15.71 7.21 -6.29
C VAL A 1001 16.23 8.36 -5.42
N GLU A 1002 15.76 8.49 -4.18
CA GLU A 1002 16.28 9.48 -3.23
C GLU A 1002 17.77 9.29 -2.92
N GLU A 1003 18.26 8.04 -2.93
CA GLU A 1003 19.68 7.73 -2.67
C GLU A 1003 20.58 7.94 -3.91
N PHE A 1004 20.08 7.63 -5.11
CA PHE A 1004 20.92 7.54 -6.31
C PHE A 1004 20.62 8.59 -7.39
N ASP A 1005 19.56 9.40 -7.23
CA ASP A 1005 18.95 10.30 -8.22
C ASP A 1005 18.41 9.60 -9.48
N GLN A 1006 19.13 8.61 -10.02
CA GLN A 1006 18.78 7.82 -11.18
C GLN A 1006 19.06 6.33 -10.94
N LEU A 1007 18.16 5.48 -11.45
CA LEU A 1007 18.28 4.04 -11.35
C LEU A 1007 18.52 3.44 -12.75
N PRO A 1008 19.77 3.09 -13.11
CA PRO A 1008 20.10 2.45 -14.39
C PRO A 1008 19.74 0.95 -14.32
N VAL A 1009 18.44 0.68 -14.39
CA VAL A 1009 17.84 -0.65 -14.20
C VAL A 1009 17.10 -1.08 -15.45
N ILE A 1010 17.17 -2.37 -15.79
CA ILE A 1010 16.26 -3.06 -16.71
C ILE A 1010 15.39 -3.97 -15.86
N ALA A 1011 14.07 -3.90 -16.01
CA ALA A 1011 13.14 -4.79 -15.33
C ALA A 1011 13.01 -6.08 -16.16
N GLU A 1012 13.30 -7.23 -15.55
CA GLU A 1012 12.92 -8.52 -16.12
C GLU A 1012 11.44 -8.78 -15.81
N ASP A 1013 10.60 -8.58 -16.82
CA ASP A 1013 9.13 -8.60 -16.80
C ASP A 1013 8.57 -9.74 -17.67
N LEU A 1014 9.21 -10.91 -17.67
CA LEU A 1014 8.70 -12.07 -18.40
C LEU A 1014 7.63 -12.81 -17.59
N GLY A 1015 6.80 -13.60 -18.27
CA GLY A 1015 5.71 -14.36 -17.66
C GLY A 1015 4.41 -13.57 -17.53
N VAL A 1016 3.56 -13.97 -16.57
CA VAL A 1016 2.28 -13.29 -16.32
C VAL A 1016 2.54 -12.05 -15.46
N ILE A 1017 2.47 -10.88 -16.11
CA ILE A 1017 2.66 -9.56 -15.50
C ILE A 1017 1.30 -8.94 -15.20
N THR A 1018 1.17 -8.32 -14.03
CA THR A 1018 -0.03 -7.63 -13.58
C THR A 1018 0.04 -6.14 -13.91
N PRO A 1019 -1.11 -5.45 -14.01
CA PRO A 1019 -1.16 -3.99 -14.14
C PRO A 1019 -0.30 -3.24 -13.11
N GLU A 1020 -0.20 -3.77 -11.89
CA GLU A 1020 0.60 -3.19 -10.81
C GLU A 1020 2.11 -3.21 -11.10
N VAL A 1021 2.61 -4.28 -11.74
CA VAL A 1021 4.01 -4.36 -12.16
C VAL A 1021 4.28 -3.37 -13.29
N GLU A 1022 3.36 -3.29 -14.26
CA GLU A 1022 3.45 -2.31 -15.37
C GLU A 1022 3.46 -0.88 -14.83
N ASN A 1023 2.56 -0.56 -13.90
CA ASN A 1023 2.53 0.74 -13.22
C ASN A 1023 3.87 1.06 -12.56
N LEU A 1024 4.45 0.10 -11.83
CA LEU A 1024 5.74 0.30 -11.17
C LEU A 1024 6.86 0.60 -12.18
N MET A 1025 6.92 -0.16 -13.27
CA MET A 1025 7.88 0.09 -14.35
C MET A 1025 7.68 1.46 -15.00
N HIS A 1026 6.43 1.87 -15.24
CA HIS A 1026 6.14 3.16 -15.84
C HIS A 1026 6.45 4.35 -14.92
N ILE A 1027 6.18 4.24 -13.62
CA ILE A 1027 6.47 5.29 -12.62
C ILE A 1027 7.97 5.62 -12.61
N PHE A 1028 8.81 4.58 -12.63
CA PHE A 1028 10.27 4.73 -12.57
C PHE A 1028 10.95 4.68 -13.95
N GLN A 1029 10.16 4.57 -15.02
CA GLN A 1029 10.61 4.50 -16.41
C GLN A 1029 11.62 3.37 -16.66
N PHE A 1030 11.42 2.21 -16.04
CA PHE A 1030 12.27 1.06 -16.28
C PHE A 1030 11.95 0.41 -17.63
N PRO A 1031 12.97 0.17 -18.48
CA PRO A 1031 12.78 -0.66 -19.67
C PRO A 1031 12.48 -2.10 -19.29
N GLY A 1032 11.45 -2.66 -19.91
CA GLY A 1032 11.13 -4.09 -19.86
C GLY A 1032 11.93 -4.90 -20.89
N MET A 1033 11.60 -6.19 -20.99
CA MET A 1033 12.25 -7.16 -21.85
C MET A 1033 11.28 -7.76 -22.87
N GLN A 1034 11.82 -8.08 -24.03
CA GLN A 1034 11.15 -8.92 -25.02
C GLN A 1034 12.10 -10.04 -25.44
N VAL A 1035 11.56 -11.22 -25.72
CA VAL A 1035 12.36 -12.39 -26.12
C VAL A 1035 11.70 -13.05 -27.32
N LEU A 1036 12.43 -13.13 -28.43
CA LEU A 1036 11.92 -13.62 -29.71
C LEU A 1036 11.40 -15.07 -29.59
N GLN A 1037 12.09 -15.92 -28.85
CA GLN A 1037 11.66 -17.31 -28.64
C GLN A 1037 10.31 -17.46 -27.93
N PHE A 1038 9.73 -16.38 -27.39
CA PHE A 1038 8.41 -16.37 -26.77
C PHE A 1038 7.34 -15.69 -27.64
N THR A 1039 7.70 -15.09 -28.77
CA THR A 1039 6.72 -14.42 -29.64
C THR A 1039 5.99 -15.45 -30.51
N THR A 1040 4.77 -15.82 -30.11
CA THR A 1040 3.83 -16.53 -30.99
C THR A 1040 3.22 -15.50 -31.95
N GLU A 1041 3.44 -15.69 -33.25
CA GLU A 1041 3.00 -14.88 -34.39
C GLU A 1041 1.78 -13.95 -34.17
N GLU A 1042 1.99 -12.74 -33.64
CA GLU A 1042 1.29 -11.53 -34.09
C GLU A 1042 2.25 -10.34 -33.93
N PRO A 1043 2.57 -9.60 -35.01
CA PRO A 1043 3.31 -8.34 -34.89
C PRO A 1043 2.46 -7.36 -34.09
N LEU A 1044 3.00 -6.86 -32.99
CA LEU A 1044 2.37 -5.80 -32.20
C LEU A 1044 2.06 -4.60 -33.10
N ASP A 1045 0.86 -4.03 -32.93
CA ASP A 1045 0.43 -2.81 -33.60
C ASP A 1045 1.46 -1.68 -33.37
N PRO A 1046 2.05 -1.08 -34.42
CA PRO A 1046 3.01 0.02 -34.30
C PRO A 1046 2.50 1.23 -33.50
N ASP A 1047 1.17 1.42 -33.41
CA ASP A 1047 0.56 2.49 -32.61
C ASP A 1047 0.53 2.18 -31.09
N GLN A 1048 0.75 0.92 -30.69
CA GLN A 1048 0.97 0.52 -29.29
C GLN A 1048 2.46 0.60 -28.90
N ARG A 1049 3.11 1.74 -29.14
CA ARG A 1049 4.53 1.96 -28.76
C ARG A 1049 4.74 1.60 -27.28
N LYS A 1050 5.22 0.39 -27.00
CA LYS A 1050 5.60 -0.04 -25.64
C LYS A 1050 6.68 0.92 -25.11
N SER A 1051 6.75 1.04 -23.78
CA SER A 1051 7.89 1.65 -23.09
C SER A 1051 9.20 1.20 -23.74
N PRO A 1052 10.29 2.01 -23.77
CA PRO A 1052 11.57 1.54 -24.31
C PRO A 1052 11.90 0.15 -23.75
N CYS A 1053 12.09 -0.84 -24.61
CA CYS A 1053 12.34 -2.23 -24.20
C CYS A 1053 13.73 -2.70 -24.65
N VAL A 1054 14.18 -3.79 -24.04
CA VAL A 1054 15.38 -4.53 -24.46
C VAL A 1054 14.95 -5.83 -25.13
N TYR A 1055 15.27 -5.99 -26.41
CA TYR A 1055 14.86 -7.16 -27.19
C TYR A 1055 15.99 -8.16 -27.35
N TYR A 1056 15.72 -9.40 -26.94
CA TYR A 1056 16.60 -10.55 -27.02
C TYR A 1056 16.14 -11.54 -28.08
N THR A 1057 17.07 -12.23 -28.75
CA THR A 1057 16.73 -13.48 -29.45
C THR A 1057 16.36 -14.57 -28.44
N GLY A 1058 17.21 -14.76 -27.44
CA GLY A 1058 17.03 -15.63 -26.29
C GLY A 1058 17.86 -15.09 -25.11
N THR A 1059 17.50 -15.49 -23.90
CA THR A 1059 18.31 -15.23 -22.69
C THR A 1059 19.27 -16.39 -22.43
N HIS A 1060 19.92 -16.39 -21.27
CA HIS A 1060 20.78 -17.49 -20.82
C HIS A 1060 20.01 -18.76 -20.40
N ASP A 1061 18.71 -18.64 -20.10
CA ASP A 1061 17.82 -19.77 -19.76
C ASP A 1061 17.20 -20.42 -20.99
N ASN A 1062 17.18 -19.70 -22.11
CA ASN A 1062 16.71 -20.19 -23.38
C ASN A 1062 17.71 -21.17 -24.02
N ASP A 1063 17.22 -22.00 -24.94
CA ASP A 1063 18.12 -22.69 -25.86
C ASP A 1063 18.74 -21.66 -26.84
N THR A 1064 19.82 -22.05 -27.52
CA THR A 1064 20.32 -21.31 -28.69
C THR A 1064 19.22 -21.14 -29.73
N LEU A 1065 19.26 -20.06 -30.50
CA LEU A 1065 18.27 -19.79 -31.53
C LEU A 1065 18.17 -20.94 -32.55
N LEU A 1066 19.31 -21.51 -32.94
CA LEU A 1066 19.34 -22.66 -33.84
C LEU A 1066 18.74 -23.92 -33.19
N GLY A 1067 19.05 -24.20 -31.92
CA GLY A 1067 18.46 -25.31 -31.17
C GLY A 1067 16.94 -25.19 -31.07
N TRP A 1068 16.45 -24.00 -30.73
CA TRP A 1068 15.03 -23.69 -30.63
C TRP A 1068 14.29 -23.79 -31.97
N VAL A 1069 14.79 -23.12 -33.03
CA VAL A 1069 14.20 -23.19 -34.37
C VAL A 1069 14.15 -24.64 -34.87
N LYS A 1070 15.23 -25.40 -34.67
CA LYS A 1070 15.28 -26.82 -35.08
C LYS A 1070 14.20 -27.64 -34.38
N ALA A 1071 13.96 -27.41 -33.10
CA ALA A 1071 12.89 -28.07 -32.35
C ALA A 1071 11.49 -27.69 -32.87
N GLU A 1072 11.23 -26.39 -33.09
CA GLU A 1072 9.97 -25.86 -33.62
C GLU A 1072 9.66 -26.39 -35.03
N PHE A 1073 10.64 -26.37 -35.94
CA PHE A 1073 10.46 -26.86 -37.31
C PHE A 1073 10.21 -28.37 -37.34
N ILE A 1074 10.89 -29.14 -36.48
CA ILE A 1074 10.63 -30.58 -36.31
C ILE A 1074 9.22 -30.82 -35.79
N ALA A 1075 8.78 -30.06 -34.78
CA ALA A 1075 7.43 -30.16 -34.23
C ALA A 1075 6.34 -29.85 -35.29
N ASN A 1076 6.62 -28.91 -36.19
CA ASN A 1076 5.74 -28.51 -37.29
C ASN A 1076 5.94 -29.34 -38.59
N GLY A 1077 6.77 -30.38 -38.58
CA GLY A 1077 6.96 -31.30 -39.70
C GLY A 1077 7.76 -30.75 -40.89
N VAL A 1078 8.44 -29.61 -40.73
CA VAL A 1078 9.28 -28.99 -41.76
C VAL A 1078 10.69 -29.60 -41.71
N ARG A 1079 11.24 -29.96 -42.88
CA ARG A 1079 12.61 -30.50 -43.01
C ARG A 1079 13.49 -29.56 -43.80
N MET A 1080 14.42 -28.91 -43.12
CA MET A 1080 15.47 -28.07 -43.70
C MET A 1080 16.85 -28.60 -43.29
N SER A 1081 17.87 -28.31 -44.09
CA SER A 1081 19.26 -28.59 -43.73
C SER A 1081 19.75 -27.61 -42.65
N GLU A 1082 20.81 -27.98 -41.94
CA GLU A 1082 21.38 -27.15 -40.87
C GLU A 1082 21.93 -25.81 -41.38
N GLY A 1083 22.41 -25.77 -42.64
CA GLY A 1083 22.83 -24.54 -43.30
C GLY A 1083 21.66 -23.58 -43.56
N GLU A 1084 20.53 -24.09 -44.04
CA GLU A 1084 19.32 -23.29 -44.28
C GLU A 1084 18.72 -22.79 -42.95
N LEU A 1085 18.73 -23.62 -41.90
CA LEU A 1085 18.30 -23.20 -40.56
C LEU A 1085 19.22 -22.12 -39.96
N SER A 1086 20.52 -22.20 -40.21
CA SER A 1086 21.49 -21.18 -39.75
C SER A 1086 21.27 -19.85 -40.47
N GLU A 1087 20.98 -19.85 -41.77
CA GLU A 1087 20.60 -18.64 -42.52
C GLU A 1087 19.28 -18.05 -41.98
N TYR A 1088 18.28 -18.88 -41.74
CA TYR A 1088 17.02 -18.43 -41.13
C TYR A 1088 17.24 -17.79 -39.74
N CYS A 1089 18.12 -18.34 -38.91
CA CYS A 1089 18.48 -17.73 -37.63
C CYS A 1089 19.16 -16.35 -37.80
N ARG A 1090 19.96 -16.16 -38.86
CA ARG A 1090 20.53 -14.83 -39.17
C ARG A 1090 19.46 -13.82 -39.57
N ASP A 1091 18.46 -14.24 -40.33
CA ASP A 1091 17.33 -13.39 -40.70
C ASP A 1091 16.49 -12.99 -39.48
N LEU A 1092 16.29 -13.91 -38.54
CA LEU A 1092 15.65 -13.62 -37.25
C LEU A 1092 16.47 -12.62 -36.42
N ILE A 1093 17.80 -12.76 -36.36
CA ILE A 1093 18.67 -11.77 -35.71
C ILE A 1093 18.53 -10.39 -36.38
N GLU A 1094 18.52 -10.31 -37.71
CA GLU A 1094 18.32 -9.04 -38.43
C GLU A 1094 16.95 -8.43 -38.12
N THR A 1095 15.90 -9.26 -37.99
CA THR A 1095 14.56 -8.82 -37.59
C THR A 1095 14.54 -8.19 -36.19
N VAL A 1096 15.27 -8.78 -35.22
CA VAL A 1096 15.40 -8.20 -33.87
C VAL A 1096 16.15 -6.86 -33.93
N TYR A 1097 17.21 -6.75 -34.75
CA TYR A 1097 17.90 -5.46 -34.98
C TYR A 1097 17.00 -4.41 -35.66
N GLU A 1098 16.08 -4.83 -36.52
CA GLU A 1098 15.12 -3.97 -37.23
C GLU A 1098 13.99 -3.44 -36.34
N SER A 1099 13.75 -4.07 -35.19
CA SER A 1099 12.67 -3.71 -34.27
C SER A 1099 12.76 -2.28 -33.73
N ASP A 1100 11.65 -1.76 -33.19
CA ASP A 1100 11.61 -0.46 -32.52
C ASP A 1100 12.18 -0.47 -31.08
N ALA A 1101 12.79 -1.58 -30.64
CA ALA A 1101 13.38 -1.70 -29.31
C ALA A 1101 14.49 -0.65 -29.08
N ALA A 1102 14.62 -0.20 -27.84
CA ALA A 1102 15.69 0.72 -27.48
C ALA A 1102 17.04 -0.02 -27.60
N TRP A 1103 17.16 -1.17 -26.95
CA TRP A 1103 18.37 -1.98 -27.00
C TRP A 1103 18.10 -3.37 -27.57
N VAL A 1104 19.06 -3.89 -28.31
CA VAL A 1104 19.06 -5.27 -28.83
C VAL A 1104 20.23 -6.04 -28.22
N ILE A 1105 19.97 -7.19 -27.61
CA ILE A 1105 21.00 -8.03 -27.03
C ILE A 1105 20.91 -9.44 -27.59
N VAL A 1106 22.00 -9.93 -28.16
CA VAL A 1106 22.05 -11.28 -28.77
C VAL A 1106 23.09 -12.14 -28.04
N PRO A 1107 22.77 -13.37 -27.60
CA PRO A 1107 23.76 -14.34 -27.12
C PRO A 1107 24.85 -14.58 -28.17
N LEU A 1108 26.11 -14.69 -27.74
CA LEU A 1108 27.20 -14.95 -28.69
C LEU A 1108 27.00 -16.28 -29.44
N GLN A 1109 26.37 -17.27 -28.82
CA GLN A 1109 26.07 -18.57 -29.43
C GLN A 1109 25.22 -18.43 -30.68
N ASP A 1110 24.24 -17.52 -30.67
CA ASP A 1110 23.35 -17.27 -31.80
C ASP A 1110 24.12 -16.60 -32.94
N VAL A 1111 25.01 -15.65 -32.62
CA VAL A 1111 25.91 -15.01 -33.59
C VAL A 1111 26.86 -16.02 -34.25
N LEU A 1112 27.32 -17.01 -33.47
CA LEU A 1112 28.17 -18.10 -33.95
C LEU A 1112 27.38 -19.19 -34.70
N GLY A 1113 26.04 -19.18 -34.65
CA GLY A 1113 25.19 -20.19 -35.25
C GLY A 1113 25.33 -21.58 -34.62
N LEU A 1114 25.54 -21.65 -33.29
CA LEU A 1114 25.69 -22.90 -32.55
C LEU A 1114 24.34 -23.50 -32.16
N GLY A 1115 24.28 -24.82 -31.99
CA GLY A 1115 23.07 -25.54 -31.57
C GLY A 1115 22.99 -25.72 -30.04
N SER A 1116 22.08 -26.58 -29.59
CA SER A 1116 21.78 -26.80 -28.17
C SER A 1116 22.97 -27.27 -27.33
N GLU A 1117 24.04 -27.77 -27.95
CA GLU A 1117 25.31 -28.07 -27.27
C GLU A 1117 25.99 -26.83 -26.67
N ALA A 1118 25.60 -25.63 -27.10
CA ALA A 1118 26.14 -24.36 -26.63
C ALA A 1118 25.21 -23.62 -25.63
N ARG A 1119 24.11 -24.25 -25.23
CA ARG A 1119 23.16 -23.69 -24.25
C ARG A 1119 23.85 -23.41 -22.91
N ILE A 1120 23.55 -22.25 -22.31
CA ILE A 1120 24.13 -21.85 -21.01
C ILE A 1120 23.44 -22.58 -19.86
N ASN A 1121 22.11 -22.49 -19.78
CA ASN A 1121 21.34 -23.08 -18.71
C ASN A 1121 20.06 -23.74 -19.23
N THR A 1122 19.71 -24.87 -18.63
CA THR A 1122 18.39 -25.51 -18.78
C THR A 1122 17.68 -25.43 -17.44
N PRO A 1123 16.69 -24.52 -17.27
CA PRO A 1123 15.95 -24.38 -16.02
C PRO A 1123 15.39 -25.71 -15.50
N GLY A 1124 15.40 -25.90 -14.18
CA GLY A 1124 14.90 -27.11 -13.53
C GLY A 1124 15.80 -28.35 -13.63
N THR A 1125 17.00 -28.27 -14.20
CA THR A 1125 17.93 -29.41 -14.31
C THR A 1125 19.14 -29.30 -13.39
N SER A 1126 19.72 -30.44 -13.01
CA SER A 1126 20.96 -30.51 -12.21
C SER A 1126 22.12 -31.05 -13.04
N GLY A 1127 23.22 -30.29 -13.08
CA GLY A 1127 24.44 -30.64 -13.83
C GLY A 1127 24.40 -30.27 -15.32
N GLY A 1128 25.58 -29.98 -15.90
CA GLY A 1128 25.74 -29.61 -17.32
C GLY A 1128 25.53 -28.11 -17.65
N ASN A 1129 24.98 -27.33 -16.71
CA ASN A 1129 24.74 -25.89 -16.87
C ASN A 1129 25.99 -25.04 -16.57
N TRP A 1130 26.07 -23.86 -17.17
CA TRP A 1130 27.10 -22.82 -16.95
C TRP A 1130 28.52 -23.20 -17.40
N GLN A 1131 28.66 -24.24 -18.23
CA GLN A 1131 29.95 -24.81 -18.62
C GLN A 1131 30.41 -24.45 -20.03
N TRP A 1132 29.53 -23.87 -20.86
CA TRP A 1132 29.89 -23.53 -22.24
C TRP A 1132 31.01 -22.49 -22.28
N MET A 1133 32.00 -22.73 -23.14
CA MET A 1133 33.10 -21.81 -23.41
C MET A 1133 33.20 -21.55 -24.90
N MET A 1134 33.49 -20.30 -25.24
CA MET A 1134 33.76 -19.83 -26.58
C MET A 1134 34.98 -20.57 -27.17
N PRO A 1135 34.85 -21.18 -28.36
CA PRO A 1135 36.00 -21.78 -29.05
C PRO A 1135 37.08 -20.72 -29.36
N PRO A 1136 38.39 -21.00 -29.15
CA PRO A 1136 39.44 -20.07 -29.49
C PRO A 1136 39.43 -19.68 -30.97
N GLY A 1137 39.53 -18.39 -31.27
CA GLY A 1137 39.63 -17.88 -32.65
C GLY A 1137 38.32 -17.84 -33.43
N CYS A 1138 37.15 -18.09 -32.82
CA CYS A 1138 35.86 -18.07 -33.51
C CYS A 1138 35.34 -16.66 -33.86
N LEU A 1139 35.88 -15.60 -33.24
CA LEU A 1139 35.55 -14.20 -33.52
C LEU A 1139 36.19 -13.73 -34.84
N SER A 1140 35.60 -14.14 -35.96
CA SER A 1140 36.14 -13.87 -37.29
C SER A 1140 35.85 -12.43 -37.76
N ARG A 1141 36.66 -11.96 -38.72
CA ARG A 1141 36.44 -10.66 -39.39
C ARG A 1141 35.11 -10.61 -40.15
N GLU A 1142 34.61 -11.76 -40.61
CA GLU A 1142 33.31 -11.87 -41.27
C GLU A 1142 32.18 -11.55 -40.29
N LEU A 1143 32.17 -12.17 -39.10
CA LEU A 1143 31.19 -11.89 -38.05
C LEU A 1143 31.22 -10.44 -37.61
N GLN A 1144 32.43 -9.90 -37.40
CA GLN A 1144 32.64 -8.49 -37.08
C GLN A 1144 32.02 -7.57 -38.13
N THR A 1145 32.23 -7.86 -39.42
CA THR A 1145 31.71 -7.04 -40.53
C THR A 1145 30.19 -7.15 -40.63
N TRP A 1146 29.63 -8.34 -40.41
CA TRP A 1146 28.19 -8.57 -40.41
C TRP A 1146 27.49 -7.81 -39.28
N LEU A 1147 27.97 -7.93 -38.03
CA LEU A 1147 27.44 -7.19 -36.89
C LEU A 1147 27.58 -5.67 -37.07
N ALA A 1148 28.71 -5.19 -37.60
CA ALA A 1148 28.90 -3.77 -37.90
C ALA A 1148 27.93 -3.25 -38.95
N ARG A 1149 27.58 -4.07 -39.95
CA ARG A 1149 26.55 -3.74 -40.95
C ARG A 1149 25.17 -3.61 -40.29
N LEU A 1150 24.79 -4.55 -39.44
CA LEU A 1150 23.50 -4.52 -38.72
C LEU A 1150 23.39 -3.29 -37.82
N ALA A 1151 24.39 -3.06 -36.96
CA ALA A 1151 24.43 -1.89 -36.09
C ALA A 1151 24.42 -0.58 -36.89
N GLY A 1152 25.21 -0.50 -37.96
CA GLY A 1152 25.27 0.69 -38.82
C GLY A 1152 23.96 1.00 -39.56
N LYS A 1153 23.16 -0.02 -39.89
CA LYS A 1153 21.87 0.09 -40.59
C LYS A 1153 20.72 0.46 -39.64
N HIS A 1154 20.69 -0.09 -38.41
CA HIS A 1154 19.50 -0.03 -37.55
C HIS A 1154 19.67 0.66 -36.18
N MET A 1155 20.91 0.90 -35.74
CA MET A 1155 21.22 1.45 -34.41
C MET A 1155 21.72 2.90 -34.45
N ARG A 1156 21.44 3.63 -35.53
CA ARG A 1156 21.67 5.08 -35.59
C ARG A 1156 20.42 5.81 -35.11
N SER A 1157 20.60 6.85 -34.29
CA SER A 1157 19.52 7.78 -33.92
C SER A 1157 18.86 8.32 -35.19
N LYS A 1158 17.55 8.08 -35.34
CA LYS A 1158 16.74 8.68 -36.42
C LYS A 1158 16.57 10.18 -36.21
#